data_AF-A0A8T4FZR7-F1
#
_entry.id   AF-A0A8T4FZR7-F1
#
_cell.length_a   1.000
_cell.length_b   1.000
_cell.length_c   1.000
_cell.angle_alpha   90.00
_cell.angle_beta   90.00
_cell.angle_gamma   90.00
#
_symmetry.space_group_name_H-M   'P 1'
#
loop_
_entity.id
_entity.type
_entity.pdbx_description
1 polymer ?
#
loop_
_entity_poly.entity_id
_entity_poly.type
_entity_poly.pdbx_seq_one_letter_code
_entity_poly.pdbx_strand_id
1 'polypeptide(L)'
;MKKLRIMSTLLVALLLLLSLVQAHFDPPDSPAIQVNVYLVGIALTEDMDDGWNGYADIIGKYKVVHKNHESKDGKIDMIYYDWDTLKGKIGYIPKRLLYSHKECSPMEEITVEVDLEEYNSILSNSAVGSGSIKVTAPGKYTINAGKSKVLIEVETSPLVLYSDECSYFHDQPNNYASSIVTSSGGYIYDWQLANMIKMWIARKGYANMIFIFNQCFGGGMIDDLKEKLEGTGDAAFLSASKHDEPAWGLNDGYDPNNSPKIKGKGFEKPEGFYPKEIGEELEKSGNGAPTAKEMARRAEKEDINGPYGIWKTDIEHPQYTSIGKGDDVKIGKKADGSEVASKHAILFAGDADSKRHWNNLDRAYKALKKQGFTDADMIVLAGNGRTMPNGTNVPGYVDGPGTKKALFEAIVNISKKMNKNEQLVFWVSDHGNRERIETALNKAIKDPVKQPVPPRKTAKTPEQVTWDLDDEFLKVMRLDPNNQPYVSILVEATPEVVEYEDHFLENIKLYVNENELELKLIEPVIAYDEEPDLDAFELVYPVDESILKGENLIEVGWSGNLEMFIGYNIIGLTISTGGINELTPEFIEVVEEPSLFDLLKKYIPVYNENADKLPEFIKRIVGNERINLEITLENGSVLNIGVITKNGRVTEFSKGKISEPTMRAWTSEDVARRIIDSEDPVTTGINALKMGDIKYSGVGFKHSLRVFAVKMVIKVYRVVEVIGDLFG
;
A
#
# COMPACT_ATOMS: atom_id res chain seq x y z
N MET A 1 6.76 -25.51 -61.43
CA MET A 1 7.50 -24.23 -61.37
C MET A 1 6.59 -22.97 -61.23
N LYS A 2 5.47 -23.02 -60.51
CA LYS A 2 4.63 -21.82 -60.23
C LYS A 2 4.20 -21.65 -58.77
N LYS A 3 4.61 -22.53 -57.86
CA LYS A 3 4.36 -22.41 -56.40
C LYS A 3 5.59 -22.01 -55.58
N LEU A 4 6.79 -21.98 -56.17
CA LEU A 4 8.03 -21.61 -55.49
C LEU A 4 8.38 -20.11 -55.60
N ARG A 5 7.61 -19.32 -56.38
CA ARG A 5 7.84 -17.88 -56.59
C ARG A 5 6.90 -16.96 -55.80
N ILE A 6 5.94 -17.51 -55.05
CA ILE A 6 4.99 -16.73 -54.23
C ILE A 6 5.40 -16.70 -52.76
N MET A 7 6.14 -17.70 -52.27
CA MET A 7 6.71 -17.69 -50.91
C MET A 7 7.92 -16.74 -50.77
N SER A 8 8.71 -16.54 -51.83
CA SER A 8 9.91 -15.69 -51.76
C SER A 8 9.59 -14.19 -51.75
N THR A 9 8.49 -13.77 -52.38
CA THR A 9 8.04 -12.37 -52.37
C THR A 9 7.27 -12.00 -51.11
N LEU A 10 6.55 -12.95 -50.48
CA LEU A 10 5.90 -12.71 -49.18
C LEU A 10 6.94 -12.62 -48.05
N LEU A 11 8.01 -13.43 -48.10
CA LEU A 11 9.08 -13.40 -47.11
C LEU A 11 9.95 -12.14 -47.24
N VAL A 12 10.21 -11.66 -48.45
CA VAL A 12 10.95 -10.40 -48.69
C VAL A 12 10.10 -9.17 -48.36
N ALA A 13 8.77 -9.21 -48.55
CA ALA A 13 7.87 -8.16 -48.06
C ALA A 13 7.75 -8.16 -46.52
N LEU A 14 7.76 -9.34 -45.87
CA LEU A 14 7.83 -9.44 -44.41
C LEU A 14 9.18 -8.96 -43.85
N LEU A 15 10.29 -9.25 -44.54
CA LEU A 15 11.63 -8.81 -44.17
C LEU A 15 11.88 -7.32 -44.43
N LEU A 16 11.21 -6.71 -45.41
CA LEU A 16 11.24 -5.26 -45.66
C LEU A 16 10.28 -4.47 -44.76
N LEU A 17 9.24 -5.11 -44.22
CA LEU A 17 8.40 -4.56 -43.15
C LEU A 17 9.08 -4.64 -41.76
N LEU A 18 9.99 -5.60 -41.57
CA LEU A 18 10.83 -5.70 -40.36
C LEU A 18 11.97 -4.67 -40.32
N SER A 19 12.28 -3.98 -41.42
CA SER A 19 13.32 -2.94 -41.48
C SER A 19 12.79 -1.50 -41.42
N LEU A 20 11.49 -1.30 -41.18
CA LEU A 20 10.86 0.03 -41.05
C LEU A 20 10.26 0.30 -39.66
N VAL A 21 10.53 -0.56 -38.67
CA VAL A 21 10.12 -0.32 -37.29
C VAL A 21 11.36 -0.02 -36.46
N GLN A 22 11.30 1.14 -35.81
CA GLN A 22 12.25 1.72 -34.85
C GLN A 22 13.56 2.22 -35.45
N ALA A 23 13.48 3.38 -36.11
CA ALA A 23 14.46 4.41 -35.80
C ALA A 23 14.45 4.57 -34.26
N HIS A 24 15.53 4.11 -33.61
CA HIS A 24 15.71 4.20 -32.17
C HIS A 24 15.82 5.68 -31.84
N PHE A 25 14.78 6.21 -31.19
CA PHE A 25 14.79 7.54 -30.61
C PHE A 25 15.31 7.37 -29.18
N ASP A 26 16.52 7.86 -28.91
CA ASP A 26 17.20 7.64 -27.64
C ASP A 26 16.88 8.77 -26.64
N PRO A 27 16.29 8.49 -25.46
CA PRO A 27 16.17 9.47 -24.39
C PRO A 27 17.50 9.57 -23.62
N PRO A 28 17.82 10.73 -23.02
CA PRO A 28 19.03 10.93 -22.22
C PRO A 28 19.07 10.12 -20.92
N ASP A 29 17.92 9.69 -20.39
CA ASP A 29 17.78 8.98 -19.11
C ASP A 29 17.12 7.61 -19.28
N SER A 30 17.85 6.66 -19.87
CA SER A 30 17.40 5.27 -20.00
C SER A 30 17.23 4.60 -18.63
N PRO A 31 16.07 3.97 -18.32
CA PRO A 31 15.86 3.25 -17.06
C PRO A 31 16.66 1.94 -16.97
N ALA A 32 17.23 1.49 -18.08
CA ALA A 32 18.19 0.41 -18.13
C ALA A 32 19.62 0.96 -18.28
N ILE A 33 20.56 0.38 -17.54
CA ILE A 33 21.97 0.74 -17.53
C ILE A 33 22.86 -0.50 -17.69
N GLN A 34 23.99 -0.32 -18.36
CA GLN A 34 25.11 -1.25 -18.36
C GLN A 34 26.06 -0.80 -17.27
N VAL A 35 26.31 -1.67 -16.31
CA VAL A 35 27.25 -1.43 -15.22
C VAL A 35 28.53 -2.17 -15.48
N ASN A 36 29.65 -1.46 -15.41
CA ASN A 36 30.98 -2.00 -15.65
C ASN A 36 31.90 -1.65 -14.47
N VAL A 37 32.58 -2.66 -13.95
CA VAL A 37 33.58 -2.50 -12.88
C VAL A 37 34.96 -2.74 -13.50
N TYR A 38 35.85 -1.77 -13.33
CA TYR A 38 37.20 -1.80 -13.86
C TYR A 38 38.25 -1.73 -12.77
N LEU A 39 39.35 -2.45 -12.96
CA LEU A 39 40.61 -2.22 -12.27
C LEU A 39 41.42 -1.19 -13.07
N VAL A 40 41.80 -0.09 -12.41
CA VAL A 40 42.46 1.06 -13.07
C VAL A 40 43.80 1.44 -12.46
N GLY A 41 44.14 0.93 -11.27
CA GLY A 41 45.47 1.15 -10.72
C GLY A 41 45.73 0.42 -9.40
N ILE A 42 46.99 0.43 -9.00
CA ILE A 42 47.45 -0.08 -7.70
C ILE A 42 48.50 0.87 -7.13
N ALA A 43 48.58 0.96 -5.81
CA ALA A 43 49.70 1.54 -5.08
C ALA A 43 50.14 0.56 -3.99
N LEU A 44 51.43 0.50 -3.71
CA LEU A 44 51.95 -0.20 -2.53
C LEU A 44 52.15 0.80 -1.38
N THR A 45 52.20 0.31 -0.15
CA THR A 45 52.48 1.15 1.03
C THR A 45 53.92 1.04 1.51
N GLU A 46 54.64 0.04 1.04
CA GLU A 46 56.05 -0.20 1.32
C GLU A 46 56.74 -0.77 0.09
N ASP A 47 58.07 -0.72 0.10
CA ASP A 47 58.89 -1.31 -0.95
C ASP A 47 58.78 -2.83 -0.89
N MET A 48 58.37 -3.41 -2.02
CA MET A 48 58.22 -4.86 -2.21
C MET A 48 58.89 -5.28 -3.51
N ASP A 49 59.86 -4.52 -4.02
CA ASP A 49 60.71 -4.96 -5.12
C ASP A 49 61.71 -6.00 -4.59
N ASP A 50 61.76 -7.17 -5.21
CA ASP A 50 62.69 -8.25 -4.85
C ASP A 50 64.11 -8.01 -5.40
N GLY A 51 64.30 -6.92 -6.16
CA GLY A 51 65.56 -6.47 -6.73
C GLY A 51 65.95 -7.22 -8.02
N TRP A 52 65.09 -8.11 -8.53
CA TRP A 52 65.39 -8.91 -9.73
C TRP A 52 65.18 -8.12 -11.01
N ASN A 53 64.01 -7.47 -11.15
CA ASN A 53 63.62 -6.75 -12.35
C ASN A 53 63.39 -5.24 -12.10
N GLY A 54 63.50 -4.78 -10.85
CA GLY A 54 63.27 -3.39 -10.46
C GLY A 54 61.78 -3.04 -10.22
N TYR A 55 60.93 -4.06 -10.06
CA TYR A 55 59.48 -3.91 -9.89
C TYR A 55 58.96 -4.90 -8.84
N ALA A 56 57.90 -4.51 -8.15
CA ALA A 56 57.07 -5.47 -7.43
C ALA A 56 56.10 -6.14 -8.42
N ASP A 57 56.19 -7.47 -8.54
CA ASP A 57 55.39 -8.29 -9.46
C ASP A 57 54.07 -8.71 -8.80
N ILE A 58 53.00 -7.93 -8.97
CA ILE A 58 51.73 -8.18 -8.28
C ILE A 58 50.79 -9.04 -9.13
N ILE A 59 50.26 -10.12 -8.53
CA ILE A 59 49.16 -10.93 -9.05
C ILE A 59 48.04 -11.02 -8.01
N GLY A 60 46.89 -11.57 -8.38
CA GLY A 60 45.86 -11.81 -7.38
C GLY A 60 44.58 -12.43 -7.88
N LYS A 61 43.57 -12.37 -7.03
CA LYS A 61 42.19 -12.76 -7.32
C LYS A 61 41.27 -11.59 -7.00
N TYR A 62 40.14 -11.57 -7.69
CA TYR A 62 39.06 -10.66 -7.38
C TYR A 62 37.74 -11.42 -7.31
N LYS A 63 36.81 -10.86 -6.55
CA LYS A 63 35.41 -11.27 -6.52
C LYS A 63 34.53 -10.03 -6.56
N VAL A 64 33.55 -10.03 -7.46
CA VAL A 64 32.53 -9.00 -7.56
C VAL A 64 31.20 -9.63 -7.16
N VAL A 65 30.63 -9.19 -6.06
CA VAL A 65 29.29 -9.57 -5.61
C VAL A 65 28.36 -8.41 -5.92
N HIS A 66 27.41 -8.64 -6.81
CA HIS A 66 26.43 -7.65 -7.19
C HIS A 66 25.07 -8.06 -6.62
N LYS A 67 24.49 -7.21 -5.76
CA LYS A 67 23.25 -7.51 -5.04
C LYS A 67 22.14 -7.86 -6.03
N ASN A 68 21.38 -8.92 -5.76
CA ASN A 68 20.32 -9.47 -6.63
C ASN A 68 20.78 -9.99 -8.01
N HIS A 69 22.09 -10.02 -8.28
CA HIS A 69 22.65 -10.44 -9.56
C HIS A 69 23.74 -11.51 -9.36
N GLU A 70 24.17 -12.15 -10.45
CA GLU A 70 25.23 -13.14 -10.39
C GLU A 70 26.56 -12.50 -9.97
N SER A 71 27.26 -13.19 -9.06
CA SER A 71 28.62 -12.83 -8.64
C SER A 71 29.65 -13.37 -9.62
N LYS A 72 30.79 -12.69 -9.73
CA LYS A 72 31.91 -13.11 -10.60
C LYS A 72 33.23 -13.15 -9.86
N ASP A 73 33.89 -14.29 -9.94
CA ASP A 73 35.27 -14.48 -9.48
C ASP A 73 36.24 -14.45 -10.66
N GLY A 74 37.45 -13.97 -10.44
CA GLY A 74 38.49 -13.96 -11.46
C GLY A 74 39.90 -13.77 -10.92
N LYS A 75 40.85 -13.71 -11.83
CA LYS A 75 42.27 -13.49 -11.53
C LYS A 75 42.71 -12.11 -12.02
N ILE A 76 43.64 -11.52 -11.28
CA ILE A 76 44.36 -10.31 -11.68
C ILE A 76 45.68 -10.78 -12.29
N ASP A 77 45.81 -10.59 -13.60
CA ASP A 77 47.07 -10.86 -14.30
C ASP A 77 48.18 -9.93 -13.81
N MET A 78 49.42 -10.34 -14.01
CA MET A 78 50.62 -9.64 -13.55
C MET A 78 50.59 -8.12 -13.78
N ILE A 79 50.92 -7.38 -12.72
CA ILE A 79 51.07 -5.93 -12.69
C ILE A 79 52.48 -5.64 -12.15
N TYR A 80 53.28 -4.93 -12.93
CA TYR A 80 54.59 -4.47 -12.52
C TYR A 80 54.46 -3.10 -11.85
N TYR A 81 54.80 -2.99 -10.56
CA TYR A 81 54.75 -1.74 -9.83
C TYR A 81 56.16 -1.21 -9.53
N ASP A 82 56.49 -0.04 -10.08
CA ASP A 82 57.78 0.63 -9.91
C ASP A 82 57.78 1.44 -8.61
N TRP A 83 58.30 0.85 -7.54
CA TRP A 83 58.37 1.52 -6.24
C TRP A 83 59.29 2.76 -6.27
N ASP A 84 60.44 2.66 -6.94
CA ASP A 84 61.44 3.72 -7.02
C ASP A 84 60.88 5.01 -7.63
N THR A 85 60.05 4.86 -8.66
CA THR A 85 59.40 5.98 -9.35
C THR A 85 58.13 6.44 -8.62
N LEU A 86 57.26 5.52 -8.22
CA LEU A 86 55.92 5.85 -7.73
C LEU A 86 55.88 6.16 -6.22
N LYS A 87 56.74 5.54 -5.40
CA LYS A 87 56.85 5.75 -3.94
C LYS A 87 55.50 5.80 -3.23
N GLY A 88 54.67 4.78 -3.46
CA GLY A 88 53.33 4.65 -2.89
C GLY A 88 52.24 5.51 -3.54
N LYS A 89 52.53 6.18 -4.67
CA LYS A 89 51.49 6.77 -5.53
C LYS A 89 50.80 5.69 -6.36
N ILE A 90 49.57 5.95 -6.78
CA ILE A 90 48.83 5.05 -7.67
C ILE A 90 49.54 4.97 -9.03
N GLY A 91 50.02 3.78 -9.35
CA GLY A 91 50.42 3.40 -10.70
C GLY A 91 49.16 3.04 -11.49
N TYR A 92 48.78 3.91 -12.43
CA TYR A 92 47.66 3.63 -13.33
C TYR A 92 48.03 2.51 -14.30
N ILE A 93 47.15 1.52 -14.42
CA ILE A 93 47.30 0.42 -15.36
C ILE A 93 46.31 0.60 -16.53
N PRO A 94 46.52 -0.07 -17.68
CA PRO A 94 45.50 -0.15 -18.70
C PRO A 94 44.19 -0.68 -18.09
N LYS A 95 43.11 0.05 -18.29
CA LYS A 95 41.79 -0.24 -17.70
C LYS A 95 41.35 -1.67 -18.00
N ARG A 96 41.21 -2.52 -16.97
CA ARG A 96 40.83 -3.94 -17.10
C ARG A 96 39.41 -4.16 -16.60
N LEU A 97 38.53 -4.70 -17.44
CA LEU A 97 37.14 -5.01 -17.07
C LEU A 97 37.10 -6.23 -16.15
N LEU A 98 36.65 -6.02 -14.91
CA LEU A 98 36.44 -7.08 -13.93
C LEU A 98 35.04 -7.68 -14.07
N TYR A 99 34.02 -6.83 -14.19
CA TYR A 99 32.61 -7.24 -14.20
C TYR A 99 31.77 -6.35 -15.10
N SER A 100 30.70 -6.92 -15.68
CA SER A 100 29.79 -6.23 -16.59
C SER A 100 28.40 -6.85 -16.46
N HIS A 101 27.38 -6.03 -16.16
CA HIS A 101 25.99 -6.49 -16.02
C HIS A 101 24.98 -5.45 -16.53
N LYS A 102 23.84 -5.91 -17.02
CA LYS A 102 22.72 -5.06 -17.43
C LYS A 102 21.69 -5.07 -16.33
N GLU A 103 21.28 -3.90 -15.85
CA GLU A 103 20.28 -3.78 -14.80
C GLU A 103 19.43 -2.52 -14.99
N CYS A 104 18.44 -2.36 -14.11
CA CYS A 104 17.63 -1.16 -14.06
C CYS A 104 18.29 -0.10 -13.17
N SER A 105 18.21 1.16 -13.56
CA SER A 105 18.68 2.30 -12.76
C SER A 105 17.76 2.52 -11.55
N PRO A 106 18.28 2.91 -10.38
CA PRO A 106 19.71 3.12 -10.07
C PRO A 106 20.47 1.80 -9.88
N MET A 107 21.78 1.83 -10.13
CA MET A 107 22.68 0.68 -9.92
C MET A 107 22.57 0.12 -8.50
N GLU A 108 22.40 -1.20 -8.39
CA GLU A 108 22.38 -1.93 -7.13
C GLU A 108 23.77 -1.98 -6.46
N GLU A 109 23.79 -2.32 -5.16
CA GLU A 109 25.05 -2.37 -4.42
C GLU A 109 26.01 -3.41 -5.00
N ILE A 110 27.25 -2.99 -5.27
CA ILE A 110 28.35 -3.86 -5.69
C ILE A 110 29.39 -3.94 -4.58
N THR A 111 29.73 -5.14 -4.15
CA THR A 111 30.91 -5.42 -3.32
C THR A 111 32.04 -5.93 -4.20
N VAL A 112 33.19 -5.25 -4.18
CA VAL A 112 34.41 -5.70 -4.86
C VAL A 112 35.43 -6.12 -3.81
N GLU A 113 35.86 -7.37 -3.91
CA GLU A 113 36.88 -7.99 -3.07
C GLU A 113 38.12 -8.27 -3.92
N VAL A 114 39.30 -8.03 -3.34
CA VAL A 114 40.59 -8.32 -3.95
C VAL A 114 41.49 -9.04 -2.95
N ASP A 115 42.28 -9.97 -3.44
CA ASP A 115 43.30 -10.69 -2.68
C ASP A 115 44.58 -10.73 -3.52
N LEU A 116 45.63 -10.08 -3.03
CA LEU A 116 46.84 -9.80 -3.77
C LEU A 116 48.06 -10.50 -3.18
N GLU A 117 48.90 -10.97 -4.08
CA GLU A 117 50.15 -11.66 -3.80
C GLU A 117 51.26 -11.04 -4.65
N GLU A 118 52.46 -11.02 -4.09
CA GLU A 118 53.69 -10.73 -4.81
C GLU A 118 54.18 -12.06 -5.40
N TYR A 119 54.25 -12.10 -6.73
CA TYR A 119 54.65 -13.27 -7.48
C TYR A 119 56.16 -13.49 -7.36
N ASN A 120 56.56 -14.71 -7.03
CA ASN A 120 57.96 -15.11 -7.06
C ASN A 120 58.13 -16.38 -7.89
N SER A 121 59.15 -16.40 -8.77
CA SER A 121 59.40 -17.53 -9.67
C SER A 121 60.21 -18.68 -9.03
N ILE A 122 60.83 -18.43 -7.87
CA ILE A 122 61.78 -19.34 -7.20
C ILE A 122 61.28 -19.77 -5.81
N LEU A 123 60.60 -18.87 -5.09
CA LEU A 123 60.03 -19.07 -3.76
C LEU A 123 58.49 -19.05 -3.81
N SER A 124 57.82 -19.36 -2.69
CA SER A 124 56.38 -19.17 -2.58
C SER A 124 56.03 -17.68 -2.63
N ASN A 125 54.94 -17.33 -3.30
CA ASN A 125 54.40 -15.97 -3.31
C ASN A 125 54.22 -15.41 -1.89
N SER A 126 54.49 -14.12 -1.74
CA SER A 126 54.30 -13.40 -0.48
C SER A 126 52.94 -12.71 -0.50
N ALA A 127 52.20 -12.78 0.61
CA ALA A 127 50.92 -12.07 0.71
C ALA A 127 51.15 -10.55 0.73
N VAL A 128 50.53 -9.84 -0.22
CA VAL A 128 50.45 -8.36 -0.21
C VAL A 128 49.28 -7.94 0.67
N GLY A 129 48.13 -8.62 0.51
CA GLY A 129 46.97 -8.49 1.39
C GLY A 129 45.64 -8.56 0.63
N SER A 130 44.56 -8.67 1.40
CA SER A 130 43.20 -8.70 0.90
C SER A 130 42.39 -7.52 1.40
N GLY A 131 41.37 -7.10 0.65
CA GLY A 131 40.48 -6.02 1.02
C GLY A 131 39.17 -6.05 0.24
N SER A 132 38.19 -5.28 0.72
CA SER A 132 36.87 -5.19 0.10
C SER A 132 36.30 -3.77 0.16
N ILE A 133 35.44 -3.41 -0.78
CA ILE A 133 34.66 -2.17 -0.74
C ILE A 133 33.23 -2.41 -1.23
N LYS A 134 32.28 -1.68 -0.63
CA LYS A 134 30.90 -1.57 -1.11
C LYS A 134 30.72 -0.28 -1.90
N VAL A 135 30.05 -0.37 -3.04
CA VAL A 135 29.83 0.73 -3.98
C VAL A 135 28.35 0.80 -4.32
N THR A 136 27.76 1.98 -4.19
CA THR A 136 26.33 2.25 -4.46
C THR A 136 26.10 3.32 -5.53
N ALA A 137 27.18 3.84 -6.13
CA ALA A 137 27.11 4.85 -7.18
C ALA A 137 28.29 4.71 -8.16
N PRO A 138 28.16 5.17 -9.42
CA PRO A 138 29.29 5.24 -10.35
C PRO A 138 30.40 6.16 -9.80
N GLY A 139 31.66 5.83 -10.06
CA GLY A 139 32.80 6.61 -9.58
C GLY A 139 34.09 5.82 -9.43
N LYS A 140 35.12 6.48 -8.90
CA LYS A 140 36.42 5.87 -8.59
C LYS A 140 36.54 5.61 -7.10
N TYR A 141 36.94 4.39 -6.76
CA TYR A 141 37.00 3.91 -5.39
C TYR A 141 38.34 3.25 -5.09
N THR A 142 38.81 3.37 -3.85
CA THR A 142 40.06 2.78 -3.40
C THR A 142 39.79 1.68 -2.38
N ILE A 143 40.26 0.47 -2.66
CA ILE A 143 40.24 -0.66 -1.73
C ILE A 143 41.57 -0.67 -0.99
N ASN A 144 41.55 -0.64 0.34
CA ASN A 144 42.75 -0.89 1.14
C ASN A 144 42.90 -2.41 1.31
N ALA A 145 44.01 -2.97 0.81
CA ALA A 145 44.27 -4.41 0.80
C ALA A 145 45.66 -4.70 1.37
N GLY A 146 45.75 -4.71 2.71
CA GLY A 146 47.00 -4.90 3.45
C GLY A 146 48.06 -3.85 3.09
N LYS A 147 49.14 -4.29 2.43
CA LYS A 147 50.28 -3.46 2.00
C LYS A 147 50.02 -2.73 0.67
N SER A 148 48.77 -2.70 0.22
CA SER A 148 48.42 -2.09 -1.06
C SER A 148 47.11 -1.31 -1.01
N LYS A 149 46.95 -0.43 -1.99
CA LYS A 149 45.71 0.26 -2.32
C LYS A 149 45.35 -0.03 -3.76
N VAL A 150 44.15 -0.53 -4.00
CA VAL A 150 43.66 -0.88 -5.34
C VAL A 150 42.64 0.15 -5.79
N LEU A 151 42.87 0.78 -6.93
CA LEU A 151 41.94 1.74 -7.53
C LEU A 151 41.04 1.02 -8.52
N ILE A 152 39.74 1.08 -8.25
CA ILE A 152 38.68 0.61 -9.15
C ILE A 152 37.86 1.78 -9.68
N GLU A 153 37.24 1.59 -10.83
CA GLU A 153 36.31 2.54 -11.44
C GLU A 153 35.03 1.79 -11.80
N VAL A 154 33.89 2.31 -11.34
CA VAL A 154 32.55 1.80 -11.66
C VAL A 154 31.90 2.80 -12.61
N GLU A 155 31.49 2.34 -13.79
CA GLU A 155 30.84 3.15 -14.81
C GLU A 155 29.46 2.59 -15.13
N THR A 156 28.54 3.50 -15.42
CA THR A 156 27.20 3.18 -15.92
C THR A 156 26.98 3.86 -17.26
N SER A 157 26.47 3.12 -18.24
CA SER A 157 26.03 3.69 -19.52
C SER A 157 24.58 3.30 -19.84
N PRO A 158 23.75 4.22 -20.34
CA PRO A 158 22.38 3.92 -20.79
C PRO A 158 22.29 2.70 -21.72
N LEU A 159 21.30 1.83 -21.52
CA LEU A 159 20.97 0.66 -22.35
C LEU A 159 19.54 0.75 -22.91
N VAL A 160 19.38 1.53 -23.97
CA VAL A 160 18.06 1.84 -24.54
C VAL A 160 17.28 0.60 -24.99
N LEU A 161 17.95 -0.39 -25.61
CA LEU A 161 17.33 -1.64 -26.06
C LEU A 161 16.88 -2.56 -24.91
N TYR A 162 17.34 -2.31 -23.69
CA TYR A 162 16.99 -3.08 -22.49
C TYR A 162 15.93 -2.36 -21.63
N SER A 163 15.54 -1.14 -22.00
CA SER A 163 14.60 -0.31 -21.23
C SER A 163 13.21 -0.93 -21.06
N ASP A 164 12.77 -1.78 -22.00
CA ASP A 164 11.48 -2.47 -21.91
C ASP A 164 11.42 -3.47 -20.74
N GLU A 165 12.59 -3.93 -20.26
CA GLU A 165 12.70 -4.83 -19.10
C GLU A 165 12.73 -4.09 -17.76
N CYS A 166 12.83 -2.75 -17.76
CA CYS A 166 12.99 -1.93 -16.55
C CYS A 166 11.77 -1.05 -16.25
N SER A 167 11.47 -0.85 -14.95
CA SER A 167 10.59 0.22 -14.47
C SER A 167 11.38 1.52 -14.40
N TYR A 168 10.87 2.60 -14.98
CA TYR A 168 11.52 3.92 -15.02
C TYR A 168 10.98 4.80 -13.88
N PHE A 169 11.21 4.34 -12.66
CA PHE A 169 10.67 4.97 -11.47
C PHE A 169 11.79 5.43 -10.56
N HIS A 170 11.77 6.71 -10.22
CA HIS A 170 12.63 7.30 -9.21
C HIS A 170 11.83 7.52 -7.93
N ASP A 171 12.20 6.82 -6.87
CA ASP A 171 11.64 7.04 -5.53
C ASP A 171 11.86 8.50 -5.11
N GLN A 172 10.90 9.08 -4.40
CA GLN A 172 11.09 10.39 -3.83
C GLN A 172 12.11 10.30 -2.68
N PRO A 173 13.02 11.29 -2.52
CA PRO A 173 13.88 11.32 -1.35
C PRO A 173 13.04 11.46 -0.06
N ASN A 174 13.31 10.64 0.96
CA ASN A 174 12.58 10.57 2.24
C ASN A 174 12.40 11.89 3.00
N ASN A 175 13.10 12.97 2.62
CA ASN A 175 12.96 14.30 3.20
C ASN A 175 12.05 15.23 2.41
N TYR A 176 11.30 14.69 1.45
CA TYR A 176 10.25 15.36 0.71
C TYR A 176 8.91 14.65 0.88
N ALA A 177 7.86 15.35 0.45
CA ALA A 177 6.49 14.87 0.33
C ALA A 177 5.90 15.41 -0.97
N SER A 178 5.31 14.57 -1.78
CA SER A 178 4.41 14.99 -2.87
C SER A 178 2.98 15.11 -2.35
N SER A 179 2.19 15.95 -3.00
CA SER A 179 0.77 16.08 -2.64
C SER A 179 -0.14 16.33 -3.82
N ILE A 180 -1.38 15.87 -3.66
CA ILE A 180 -2.52 16.29 -4.44
C ILE A 180 -3.09 17.58 -3.82
N VAL A 181 -3.33 18.59 -4.66
CA VAL A 181 -3.97 19.84 -4.24
C VAL A 181 -5.48 19.67 -4.23
N THR A 182 -6.16 20.29 -3.27
CA THR A 182 -7.63 20.25 -3.13
C THR A 182 -8.24 21.63 -3.34
N SER A 183 -9.51 21.69 -3.76
CA SER A 183 -10.22 22.98 -3.91
C SER A 183 -10.41 23.74 -2.59
N SER A 184 -10.28 23.06 -1.45
CA SER A 184 -10.28 23.66 -0.12
C SER A 184 -8.96 24.35 0.25
N GLY A 185 -7.94 24.30 -0.61
CA GLY A 185 -6.60 24.82 -0.32
C GLY A 185 -5.74 23.93 0.58
N GLY A 186 -6.28 22.78 1.00
CA GLY A 186 -5.55 21.72 1.72
C GLY A 186 -4.83 20.76 0.80
N TYR A 187 -4.00 19.89 1.39
CA TYR A 187 -3.17 18.93 0.66
C TYR A 187 -3.46 17.49 1.11
N ILE A 188 -3.32 16.58 0.16
CA ILE A 188 -3.33 15.13 0.40
C ILE A 188 -1.95 14.62 0.05
N TYR A 189 -1.13 14.43 1.07
CA TYR A 189 0.23 13.94 0.89
C TYR A 189 0.24 12.47 0.48
N ASP A 190 1.27 12.07 -0.25
CA ASP A 190 1.64 10.71 -0.64
C ASP A 190 1.39 9.66 0.45
N TRP A 191 1.97 9.81 1.65
CA TRP A 191 1.76 8.87 2.76
C TRP A 191 0.29 8.83 3.23
N GLN A 192 -0.43 9.95 3.17
CA GLN A 192 -1.83 9.99 3.58
C GLN A 192 -2.68 9.17 2.61
N LEU A 193 -2.47 9.36 1.30
CA LEU A 193 -3.14 8.58 0.28
C LEU A 193 -2.79 7.09 0.39
N ALA A 194 -1.50 6.76 0.51
CA ALA A 194 -1.03 5.39 0.62
C ALA A 194 -1.64 4.68 1.84
N ASN A 195 -1.71 5.35 2.98
CA ASN A 195 -2.36 4.83 4.18
C ASN A 195 -3.87 4.62 3.98
N MET A 196 -4.57 5.57 3.37
CA MET A 196 -6.00 5.44 3.06
C MET A 196 -6.28 4.24 2.17
N ILE A 197 -5.53 4.09 1.07
CA ILE A 197 -5.69 2.96 0.14
C ILE A 197 -5.36 1.64 0.84
N LYS A 198 -4.25 1.56 1.57
CA LYS A 198 -3.88 0.33 2.30
C LYS A 198 -4.95 -0.06 3.30
N MET A 199 -5.49 0.92 4.04
CA MET A 199 -6.44 0.69 5.11
C MET A 199 -7.81 0.26 4.60
N TRP A 200 -8.35 0.99 3.62
CA TRP A 200 -9.73 0.81 3.20
C TRP A 200 -9.87 -0.15 2.03
N ILE A 201 -8.91 -0.16 1.11
CA ILE A 201 -8.98 -0.98 -0.11
C ILE A 201 -8.15 -2.24 0.05
N ALA A 202 -6.85 -2.12 0.30
CA ALA A 202 -5.94 -3.27 0.26
C ALA A 202 -6.26 -4.34 1.31
N ARG A 203 -6.62 -3.93 2.55
CA ARG A 203 -7.02 -4.86 3.61
C ARG A 203 -8.25 -5.72 3.27
N LYS A 204 -9.16 -5.21 2.43
CA LYS A 204 -10.34 -5.96 1.96
C LYS A 204 -10.03 -6.87 0.76
N GLY A 205 -8.88 -6.64 0.12
CA GLY A 205 -8.46 -7.31 -1.09
C GLY A 205 -8.98 -6.61 -2.35
N TYR A 206 -8.25 -6.81 -3.44
CA TYR A 206 -8.55 -6.30 -4.77
C TYR A 206 -8.02 -7.29 -5.82
N ALA A 207 -8.61 -7.30 -7.01
CA ALA A 207 -8.04 -8.06 -8.13
C ALA A 207 -6.79 -7.36 -8.68
N ASN A 208 -6.93 -6.06 -8.95
CA ASN A 208 -5.81 -5.17 -9.24
C ASN A 208 -6.18 -3.70 -9.08
N MET A 209 -5.17 -2.84 -9.04
CA MET A 209 -5.35 -1.38 -9.03
C MET A 209 -4.48 -0.70 -10.08
N ILE A 210 -4.98 0.39 -10.65
CA ILE A 210 -4.21 1.27 -11.55
C ILE A 210 -4.29 2.69 -11.01
N PHE A 211 -3.13 3.26 -10.67
CA PHE A 211 -2.99 4.64 -10.24
C PHE A 211 -2.40 5.47 -11.37
N ILE A 212 -3.01 6.62 -11.68
CA ILE A 212 -2.60 7.50 -12.76
C ILE A 212 -2.52 8.93 -12.22
N PHE A 213 -1.30 9.42 -11.99
CA PHE A 213 -1.00 10.76 -11.48
C PHE A 213 -0.57 11.69 -12.61
N ASN A 214 -1.52 12.41 -13.21
CA ASN A 214 -1.23 13.33 -14.32
C ASN A 214 -0.96 14.77 -13.86
N GLN A 215 -0.34 14.92 -12.69
CA GLN A 215 -0.08 16.20 -12.05
C GLN A 215 1.42 16.43 -11.88
N CYS A 216 1.81 17.67 -11.57
CA CYS A 216 3.17 18.01 -11.16
C CYS A 216 3.60 17.14 -9.97
N PHE A 217 4.86 16.73 -9.96
CA PHE A 217 5.46 15.91 -8.90
C PHE A 217 4.72 14.59 -8.64
N GLY A 218 3.92 14.11 -9.61
CA GLY A 218 3.07 12.93 -9.46
C GLY A 218 3.87 11.65 -9.20
N GLY A 219 5.13 11.60 -9.64
CA GLY A 219 6.02 10.47 -9.39
C GLY A 219 6.30 10.25 -7.91
N GLY A 220 6.30 11.32 -7.10
CA GLY A 220 6.48 11.21 -5.65
C GLY A 220 5.22 10.77 -4.90
N MET A 221 4.10 10.53 -5.59
CA MET A 221 2.92 9.92 -4.95
C MET A 221 3.02 8.38 -4.90
N ILE A 222 3.95 7.80 -5.65
CA ILE A 222 3.94 6.38 -6.01
C ILE A 222 4.74 5.52 -5.04
N ASP A 223 5.85 6.01 -4.51
CA ASP A 223 6.77 5.27 -3.65
C ASP A 223 6.12 4.84 -2.33
N ASP A 224 5.41 5.74 -1.64
CA ASP A 224 4.61 5.37 -0.45
C ASP A 224 3.53 4.34 -0.78
N LEU A 225 2.81 4.52 -1.90
CA LEU A 225 1.80 3.56 -2.34
C LEU A 225 2.40 2.19 -2.63
N LYS A 226 3.52 2.15 -3.35
CA LYS A 226 4.26 0.94 -3.70
C LYS A 226 4.73 0.21 -2.44
N GLU A 227 5.36 0.91 -1.50
CA GLU A 227 5.81 0.35 -0.21
C GLU A 227 4.61 -0.20 0.58
N LYS A 228 3.54 0.58 0.72
CA LYS A 228 2.39 0.20 1.54
C LYS A 228 1.61 -0.97 0.96
N LEU A 229 1.57 -1.10 -0.35
CA LEU A 229 0.82 -2.13 -1.07
C LEU A 229 1.66 -3.36 -1.42
N GLU A 230 2.97 -3.36 -1.16
CA GLU A 230 3.84 -4.51 -1.41
C GLU A 230 3.26 -5.79 -0.78
N GLY A 231 3.19 -6.86 -1.57
CA GLY A 231 2.63 -8.15 -1.16
C GLY A 231 1.10 -8.20 -1.02
N THR A 232 0.36 -7.13 -1.31
CA THR A 232 -1.11 -7.10 -1.16
C THR A 232 -1.89 -7.44 -2.43
N GLY A 233 -1.24 -7.50 -3.59
CA GLY A 233 -1.85 -7.86 -4.87
C GLY A 233 -1.15 -7.19 -6.06
N ASP A 234 -1.80 -7.20 -7.22
CA ASP A 234 -1.25 -6.63 -8.46
C ASP A 234 -1.65 -5.15 -8.57
N ALA A 235 -0.69 -4.22 -8.66
CA ALA A 235 -1.02 -2.82 -8.91
C ALA A 235 0.00 -2.14 -9.82
N ALA A 236 -0.47 -1.22 -10.64
CA ALA A 236 0.34 -0.43 -11.55
C ALA A 236 0.22 1.06 -11.22
N PHE A 237 1.32 1.79 -11.34
CA PHE A 237 1.41 3.20 -10.99
C PHE A 237 2.05 3.97 -12.13
N LEU A 238 1.33 4.98 -12.63
CA LEU A 238 1.71 5.83 -13.74
C LEU A 238 1.75 7.28 -13.26
N SER A 239 2.74 8.05 -13.72
CA SER A 239 2.80 9.50 -13.49
C SER A 239 3.25 10.25 -14.73
N ALA A 240 2.74 11.47 -14.91
CA ALA A 240 3.19 12.41 -15.95
C ALA A 240 4.60 12.96 -15.71
N SER A 241 5.05 13.00 -14.45
CA SER A 241 6.31 13.62 -14.06
C SER A 241 7.03 12.83 -12.99
N LYS A 242 8.35 13.04 -12.89
CA LYS A 242 9.17 12.61 -11.76
C LYS A 242 8.79 13.36 -10.49
N HIS A 243 9.19 12.82 -9.34
CA HIS A 243 8.94 13.41 -8.02
C HIS A 243 9.47 14.84 -7.84
N ASP A 244 10.44 15.30 -8.65
CA ASP A 244 11.13 16.59 -8.50
C ASP A 244 10.94 17.57 -9.66
N GLU A 245 9.95 17.35 -10.52
CA GLU A 245 9.69 18.21 -11.68
C GLU A 245 8.18 18.43 -11.92
N PRO A 246 7.82 19.53 -12.61
CA PRO A 246 6.44 19.78 -12.99
C PRO A 246 5.99 18.85 -14.13
N ALA A 247 4.67 18.72 -14.26
CA ALA A 247 4.04 18.16 -15.45
C ALA A 247 3.55 19.29 -16.37
N TRP A 248 3.57 19.08 -17.68
CA TRP A 248 3.31 20.14 -18.66
C TRP A 248 2.02 19.96 -19.46
N GLY A 249 1.53 21.10 -19.97
CA GLY A 249 0.30 21.14 -20.74
C GLY A 249 0.07 22.45 -21.47
N LEU A 250 -0.96 22.45 -22.31
CA LEU A 250 -1.40 23.63 -23.04
C LEU A 250 -2.22 24.55 -22.14
N ASN A 251 -1.89 25.84 -22.20
CA ASN A 251 -2.60 26.89 -21.47
C ASN A 251 -3.98 27.19 -22.08
N ASP A 252 -4.86 27.81 -21.30
CA ASP A 252 -6.26 28.11 -21.65
C ASP A 252 -6.47 28.99 -22.88
N GLY A 253 -5.43 29.71 -23.30
CA GLY A 253 -5.40 30.53 -24.51
C GLY A 253 -4.96 29.79 -25.78
N TYR A 254 -4.70 28.48 -25.71
CA TYR A 254 -4.31 27.68 -26.86
C TYR A 254 -5.38 27.69 -27.96
N ASP A 255 -4.95 28.01 -29.19
CA ASP A 255 -5.75 27.92 -30.41
C ASP A 255 -5.06 26.96 -31.40
N PRO A 256 -5.70 25.84 -31.77
CA PRO A 256 -5.13 24.85 -32.67
C PRO A 256 -4.84 25.43 -34.07
N ASN A 257 -5.55 26.46 -34.51
CA ASN A 257 -5.35 27.08 -35.82
C ASN A 257 -4.04 27.90 -35.88
N ASN A 258 -3.57 28.39 -34.73
CA ASN A 258 -2.32 29.14 -34.62
C ASN A 258 -1.11 28.22 -34.32
N SER A 259 -1.34 26.93 -34.05
CA SER A 259 -0.30 25.96 -33.66
C SER A 259 -0.40 24.65 -34.45
N PRO A 260 -0.18 24.66 -35.78
CA PRO A 260 -0.41 23.50 -36.65
C PRO A 260 0.43 22.27 -36.29
N LYS A 261 1.63 22.45 -35.71
CA LYS A 261 2.46 21.33 -35.23
C LYS A 261 1.81 20.60 -34.05
N ILE A 262 1.27 21.35 -33.10
CA ILE A 262 0.61 20.82 -31.89
C ILE A 262 -0.75 20.23 -32.25
N LYS A 263 -1.50 20.90 -33.13
CA LYS A 263 -2.74 20.35 -33.71
C LYS A 263 -2.48 19.03 -34.46
N GLY A 264 -1.37 18.95 -35.20
CA GLY A 264 -0.95 17.73 -35.90
C GLY A 264 -0.65 16.54 -34.98
N LYS A 265 -0.46 16.78 -33.68
CA LYS A 265 -0.32 15.77 -32.63
C LYS A 265 -1.64 15.42 -31.93
N GLY A 266 -2.77 15.95 -32.40
CA GLY A 266 -4.11 15.60 -31.91
C GLY A 266 -4.66 16.54 -30.83
N PHE A 267 -3.96 17.63 -30.50
CA PHE A 267 -4.44 18.62 -29.54
C PHE A 267 -5.44 19.57 -30.20
N GLU A 268 -6.73 19.36 -29.94
CA GLU A 268 -7.81 20.22 -30.44
C GLU A 268 -8.25 21.31 -29.44
N LYS A 269 -7.84 21.16 -28.17
CA LYS A 269 -8.20 22.03 -27.05
C LYS A 269 -7.07 22.05 -26.00
N PRO A 270 -7.07 23.00 -25.04
CA PRO A 270 -6.08 23.01 -23.97
C PRO A 270 -6.17 21.73 -23.12
N GLU A 271 -5.09 20.95 -23.05
CA GLU A 271 -4.98 19.68 -22.31
C GLU A 271 -3.53 19.52 -21.82
N GLY A 272 -3.32 18.69 -20.79
CA GLY A 272 -1.97 18.25 -20.42
C GLY A 272 -1.40 17.27 -21.45
N PHE A 273 -0.08 17.29 -21.66
CA PHE A 273 0.53 16.48 -22.72
C PHE A 273 0.43 14.99 -22.39
N TYR A 274 1.00 14.56 -21.27
CA TYR A 274 0.85 13.19 -20.79
C TYR A 274 -0.61 12.72 -20.58
N PRO A 275 -1.50 13.46 -19.88
CA PRO A 275 -2.89 13.01 -19.69
C PRO A 275 -3.67 12.84 -20.99
N LYS A 276 -3.37 13.61 -22.05
CA LYS A 276 -3.97 13.38 -23.37
C LYS A 276 -3.58 12.00 -23.88
N GLU A 277 -2.29 11.65 -23.87
CA GLU A 277 -1.80 10.37 -24.39
C GLU A 277 -2.31 9.18 -23.56
N ILE A 278 -2.30 9.30 -22.23
CA ILE A 278 -2.91 8.28 -21.35
C ILE A 278 -4.40 8.11 -21.63
N GLY A 279 -5.13 9.21 -21.82
CA GLY A 279 -6.54 9.15 -22.18
C GLY A 279 -6.80 8.38 -23.48
N GLU A 280 -5.96 8.59 -24.50
CA GLU A 280 -6.09 7.88 -25.78
C GLU A 280 -5.74 6.39 -25.69
N GLU A 281 -4.75 6.01 -24.87
CA GLU A 281 -4.46 4.61 -24.61
C GLU A 281 -5.56 3.95 -23.74
N LEU A 282 -6.12 4.67 -22.75
CA LEU A 282 -7.25 4.22 -21.94
C LEU A 282 -8.51 3.98 -22.76
N GLU A 283 -8.70 4.69 -23.88
CA GLU A 283 -9.84 4.47 -24.78
C GLU A 283 -9.77 3.16 -25.58
N LYS A 284 -8.58 2.57 -25.74
CA LYS A 284 -8.38 1.38 -26.56
C LYS A 284 -8.91 0.13 -25.85
N SER A 285 -9.80 -0.60 -26.51
CA SER A 285 -10.47 -1.79 -25.97
C SER A 285 -10.31 -3.02 -26.88
N GLY A 286 -10.78 -4.18 -26.40
CA GLY A 286 -10.70 -5.46 -27.12
C GLY A 286 -9.26 -5.92 -27.36
N ASN A 287 -8.96 -6.45 -28.55
CA ASN A 287 -7.63 -6.96 -28.90
C ASN A 287 -6.54 -5.86 -28.90
N GLY A 288 -6.93 -4.58 -28.97
CA GLY A 288 -6.02 -3.44 -28.91
C GLY A 288 -5.82 -2.87 -27.50
N ALA A 289 -6.47 -3.44 -26.47
CA ALA A 289 -6.38 -2.93 -25.11
C ALA A 289 -4.95 -3.11 -24.54
N PRO A 290 -4.26 -2.01 -24.19
CA PRO A 290 -2.91 -2.07 -23.66
C PRO A 290 -2.90 -2.62 -22.23
N THR A 291 -1.80 -3.22 -21.81
CA THR A 291 -1.48 -3.33 -20.38
C THR A 291 -1.14 -1.97 -19.78
N ALA A 292 -1.15 -1.85 -18.46
CA ALA A 292 -0.73 -0.65 -17.76
C ALA A 292 0.70 -0.23 -18.14
N LYS A 293 1.63 -1.20 -18.30
CA LYS A 293 2.98 -0.96 -18.79
C LYS A 293 2.98 -0.42 -20.22
N GLU A 294 2.24 -1.06 -21.13
CA GLU A 294 2.17 -0.61 -22.53
C GLU A 294 1.58 0.80 -22.64
N MET A 295 0.55 1.10 -21.83
CA MET A 295 -0.08 2.41 -21.73
C MET A 295 0.93 3.47 -21.30
N ALA A 296 1.65 3.24 -20.20
CA ALA A 296 2.66 4.16 -19.70
C ALA A 296 3.76 4.43 -20.73
N ARG A 297 4.26 3.37 -21.37
CA ARG A 297 5.34 3.44 -22.38
C ARG A 297 4.93 4.15 -23.67
N ARG A 298 3.69 3.96 -24.12
CA ARG A 298 3.20 4.65 -25.31
C ARG A 298 2.94 6.12 -25.02
N ALA A 299 2.37 6.42 -23.85
CA ALA A 299 2.17 7.80 -23.43
C ALA A 299 3.50 8.56 -23.32
N GLU A 300 4.51 7.97 -22.68
CA GLU A 300 5.87 8.53 -22.59
C GLU A 300 6.47 8.85 -23.98
N LYS A 301 6.23 7.99 -24.98
CA LYS A 301 6.76 8.15 -26.34
C LYS A 301 6.05 9.23 -27.15
N GLU A 302 4.75 9.39 -26.96
CA GLU A 302 3.95 10.35 -27.72
C GLU A 302 3.87 11.72 -27.07
N ASP A 303 4.16 11.82 -25.78
CA ASP A 303 4.20 13.05 -25.02
C ASP A 303 5.13 14.09 -25.68
N ILE A 304 4.57 15.26 -25.97
CA ILE A 304 5.25 16.38 -26.63
C ILE A 304 6.36 16.97 -25.77
N ASN A 305 6.19 16.95 -24.44
CA ASN A 305 7.18 17.39 -23.45
C ASN A 305 7.93 16.21 -22.80
N GLY A 306 7.55 14.98 -23.12
CA GLY A 306 8.28 13.80 -22.70
C GLY A 306 9.69 13.73 -23.29
N PRO A 307 10.52 12.76 -22.88
CA PRO A 307 11.91 12.64 -23.34
C PRO A 307 12.04 12.47 -24.87
N TYR A 308 11.01 11.88 -25.49
CA TYR A 308 10.89 11.64 -26.93
C TYR A 308 10.16 12.76 -27.68
N GLY A 309 9.64 13.71 -26.92
CA GLY A 309 8.83 14.81 -27.40
C GLY A 309 9.58 15.75 -28.36
N ILE A 310 8.79 16.55 -29.06
CA ILE A 310 9.30 17.52 -30.04
C ILE A 310 9.91 18.75 -29.37
N TRP A 311 9.61 19.00 -28.09
CA TRP A 311 10.21 20.08 -27.31
C TRP A 311 11.38 19.53 -26.50
N LYS A 312 12.49 20.26 -26.50
CA LYS A 312 13.76 19.86 -25.84
C LYS A 312 14.14 20.78 -24.68
N THR A 313 13.22 21.65 -24.29
CA THR A 313 13.29 22.51 -23.10
C THR A 313 12.13 22.12 -22.21
N ASP A 314 12.31 22.17 -20.90
CA ASP A 314 11.27 21.84 -19.92
C ASP A 314 10.71 20.42 -20.14
N ILE A 315 11.61 19.46 -20.34
CA ILE A 315 11.28 18.04 -20.51
C ILE A 315 10.68 17.52 -19.19
N GLU A 316 9.53 16.86 -19.27
CA GLU A 316 9.01 16.02 -18.19
C GLU A 316 9.43 14.57 -18.42
N HIS A 317 9.66 13.85 -17.34
CA HIS A 317 10.00 12.44 -17.31
C HIS A 317 8.83 11.71 -16.65
N PRO A 318 7.85 11.24 -17.45
CA PRO A 318 6.83 10.34 -16.94
C PRO A 318 7.45 9.21 -16.12
N GLN A 319 6.69 8.62 -15.21
CA GLN A 319 7.19 7.54 -14.36
C GLN A 319 6.25 6.35 -14.42
N TYR A 320 6.82 5.14 -14.29
CA TYR A 320 6.05 3.91 -14.21
C TYR A 320 6.74 2.89 -13.31
N THR A 321 5.96 2.27 -12.44
CA THR A 321 6.32 1.06 -11.70
C THR A 321 5.09 0.22 -11.41
N SER A 322 5.32 -0.98 -10.88
CA SER A 322 4.25 -1.90 -10.49
C SER A 322 4.67 -2.75 -9.30
N ILE A 323 3.69 -3.37 -8.66
CA ILE A 323 3.86 -4.43 -7.67
C ILE A 323 3.12 -5.69 -8.15
N GLY A 324 3.57 -6.86 -7.70
CA GLY A 324 3.03 -8.14 -8.16
C GLY A 324 3.18 -8.28 -9.67
N LYS A 325 2.09 -8.64 -10.35
CA LYS A 325 1.99 -8.70 -11.82
C LYS A 325 1.30 -7.45 -12.40
N GLY A 326 1.48 -6.29 -11.77
CA GLY A 326 0.86 -5.04 -12.21
C GLY A 326 1.20 -4.66 -13.66
N ASP A 327 2.36 -5.07 -14.17
CA ASP A 327 2.76 -4.91 -15.59
C ASP A 327 1.77 -5.47 -16.61
N ASP A 328 1.08 -6.54 -16.24
CA ASP A 328 0.15 -7.27 -17.11
C ASP A 328 -1.31 -6.83 -16.92
N VAL A 329 -1.59 -5.94 -15.98
CA VAL A 329 -2.95 -5.48 -15.67
C VAL A 329 -3.53 -4.70 -16.86
N LYS A 330 -4.78 -5.03 -17.23
CA LYS A 330 -5.58 -4.28 -18.21
C LYS A 330 -6.90 -3.82 -17.59
N ILE A 331 -7.50 -2.80 -18.16
CA ILE A 331 -8.85 -2.37 -17.74
C ILE A 331 -9.84 -3.52 -17.94
N GLY A 332 -10.56 -3.88 -16.87
CA GLY A 332 -11.51 -4.98 -16.82
C GLY A 332 -10.91 -6.39 -16.71
N LYS A 333 -9.59 -6.52 -16.62
CA LYS A 333 -8.91 -7.82 -16.57
C LYS A 333 -7.99 -7.93 -15.37
N LYS A 334 -7.89 -9.14 -14.82
CA LYS A 334 -6.83 -9.55 -13.90
C LYS A 334 -5.51 -9.66 -14.66
N ALA A 335 -4.38 -9.71 -13.93
CA ALA A 335 -3.05 -9.84 -14.54
C ALA A 335 -2.86 -11.17 -15.29
N ASP A 336 -3.64 -12.20 -14.96
CA ASP A 336 -3.66 -13.47 -15.71
C ASP A 336 -4.55 -13.44 -16.96
N GLY A 337 -5.18 -12.30 -17.28
CA GLY A 337 -6.07 -12.11 -18.42
C GLY A 337 -7.53 -12.53 -18.21
N SER A 338 -7.89 -13.07 -17.04
CA SER A 338 -9.28 -13.34 -16.67
C SER A 338 -10.06 -12.04 -16.40
N GLU A 339 -11.39 -12.09 -16.46
CA GLU A 339 -12.24 -10.92 -16.17
C GLU A 339 -12.23 -10.58 -14.66
N VAL A 340 -12.32 -9.29 -14.35
CA VAL A 340 -12.69 -8.83 -13.00
C VAL A 340 -14.20 -8.91 -12.82
N ALA A 341 -14.67 -9.03 -11.57
CA ALA A 341 -16.12 -9.12 -11.30
C ALA A 341 -16.81 -7.78 -11.59
N SER A 342 -16.23 -6.69 -11.11
CA SER A 342 -16.62 -5.32 -11.43
C SER A 342 -15.42 -4.37 -11.41
N LYS A 343 -15.66 -3.15 -11.90
CA LYS A 343 -14.65 -2.11 -12.02
C LYS A 343 -15.16 -0.88 -11.27
N HIS A 344 -14.26 -0.21 -10.58
CA HIS A 344 -14.55 1.03 -9.86
C HIS A 344 -13.51 2.07 -10.22
N ALA A 345 -13.90 3.35 -10.25
CA ALA A 345 -12.96 4.43 -10.47
C ALA A 345 -13.19 5.62 -9.55
N ILE A 346 -12.09 6.29 -9.20
CA ILE A 346 -12.10 7.63 -8.63
C ILE A 346 -11.39 8.53 -9.63
N LEU A 347 -12.08 9.57 -10.11
CA LEU A 347 -11.50 10.63 -10.91
C LEU A 347 -11.44 11.89 -10.07
N PHE A 348 -10.24 12.36 -9.75
CA PHE A 348 -10.04 13.51 -8.86
C PHE A 348 -9.32 14.66 -9.56
N ALA A 349 -9.93 15.85 -9.56
CA ALA A 349 -9.36 17.10 -10.01
C ALA A 349 -9.64 18.19 -8.95
N GLY A 350 -8.83 18.18 -7.88
CA GLY A 350 -9.00 19.01 -6.70
C GLY A 350 -9.15 20.51 -6.97
N ASP A 351 -8.09 21.17 -7.41
CA ASP A 351 -8.00 22.59 -7.74
C ASP A 351 -8.05 22.86 -9.25
N ALA A 352 -9.11 22.37 -9.90
CA ALA A 352 -9.36 22.52 -11.33
C ALA A 352 -9.63 23.99 -11.76
N ASP A 353 -8.61 24.84 -11.69
CA ASP A 353 -8.63 26.29 -11.91
C ASP A 353 -8.51 26.72 -13.38
N SER A 354 -8.23 25.79 -14.28
CA SER A 354 -7.95 26.03 -15.69
C SER A 354 -8.71 25.07 -16.61
N LYS A 355 -8.99 25.50 -17.85
CA LYS A 355 -9.71 24.68 -18.85
C LYS A 355 -9.00 23.34 -19.10
N ARG A 356 -7.66 23.31 -19.03
CA ARG A 356 -6.91 22.05 -19.23
C ARG A 356 -7.25 20.99 -18.17
N HIS A 357 -7.45 21.36 -16.90
CA HIS A 357 -7.77 20.39 -15.84
C HIS A 357 -9.15 19.75 -16.11
N TRP A 358 -10.12 20.57 -16.50
CA TRP A 358 -11.46 20.09 -16.89
C TRP A 358 -11.44 19.24 -18.16
N ASN A 359 -10.62 19.59 -19.15
CA ASN A 359 -10.50 18.81 -20.38
C ASN A 359 -9.83 17.45 -20.14
N ASN A 360 -8.80 17.40 -19.30
CA ASN A 360 -8.16 16.15 -18.88
C ASN A 360 -9.17 15.24 -18.17
N LEU A 361 -9.96 15.79 -17.24
CA LEU A 361 -11.01 15.06 -16.53
C LEU A 361 -12.08 14.51 -17.48
N ASP A 362 -12.58 15.35 -18.39
CA ASP A 362 -13.58 14.97 -19.40
C ASP A 362 -13.08 13.83 -20.30
N ARG A 363 -11.79 13.87 -20.67
CA ARG A 363 -11.16 12.82 -21.47
C ARG A 363 -11.07 11.50 -20.70
N ALA A 364 -10.58 11.53 -19.46
CA ALA A 364 -10.48 10.33 -18.63
C ALA A 364 -11.86 9.69 -18.38
N TYR A 365 -12.86 10.51 -18.04
CA TYR A 365 -14.24 10.07 -17.88
C TYR A 365 -14.76 9.38 -19.13
N LYS A 366 -14.66 10.02 -20.31
CA LYS A 366 -15.11 9.43 -21.59
C LYS A 366 -14.35 8.16 -21.95
N ALA A 367 -13.05 8.09 -21.62
CA ALA A 367 -12.24 6.90 -21.85
C ALA A 367 -12.74 5.71 -21.01
N LEU A 368 -13.00 5.93 -19.73
CA LEU A 368 -13.56 4.89 -18.87
C LEU A 368 -14.98 4.49 -19.29
N LYS A 369 -15.83 5.43 -19.73
CA LYS A 369 -17.14 5.10 -20.33
C LYS A 369 -17.00 4.14 -21.52
N LYS A 370 -16.02 4.36 -22.40
CA LYS A 370 -15.72 3.46 -23.53
C LYS A 370 -15.20 2.09 -23.09
N GLN A 371 -14.56 2.00 -21.93
CA GLN A 371 -14.19 0.75 -21.27
C GLN A 371 -15.35 0.07 -20.53
N GLY A 372 -16.57 0.59 -20.66
CA GLY A 372 -17.78 0.02 -20.09
C GLY A 372 -18.00 0.36 -18.62
N PHE A 373 -17.41 1.44 -18.10
CA PHE A 373 -17.80 1.98 -16.79
C PHE A 373 -19.17 2.67 -16.89
N THR A 374 -20.04 2.39 -15.93
CA THR A 374 -21.26 3.15 -15.70
C THR A 374 -20.99 4.33 -14.77
N ASP A 375 -21.94 5.26 -14.66
CA ASP A 375 -21.78 6.41 -13.76
C ASP A 375 -21.75 5.93 -12.29
N ALA A 376 -22.44 4.83 -11.97
CA ALA A 376 -22.42 4.22 -10.64
C ALA A 376 -21.09 3.49 -10.29
N ASP A 377 -20.25 3.24 -11.30
CA ASP A 377 -18.93 2.64 -11.13
C ASP A 377 -17.84 3.70 -10.87
N MET A 378 -18.16 4.98 -11.08
CA MET A 378 -17.20 6.07 -11.00
C MET A 378 -17.64 7.06 -9.92
N ILE A 379 -16.67 7.63 -9.20
CA ILE A 379 -16.87 8.81 -8.37
C ILE A 379 -15.97 9.91 -8.91
N VAL A 380 -16.58 11.01 -9.37
CA VAL A 380 -15.90 12.13 -10.01
C VAL A 380 -15.95 13.36 -9.10
N LEU A 381 -14.78 13.80 -8.64
CA LEU A 381 -14.64 14.91 -7.71
C LEU A 381 -13.82 16.02 -8.38
N ALA A 382 -14.40 17.21 -8.52
CA ALA A 382 -13.73 18.28 -9.26
C ALA A 382 -14.02 19.69 -8.74
N GLY A 383 -12.98 20.50 -8.54
CA GLY A 383 -13.10 21.90 -8.14
C GLY A 383 -14.00 22.07 -6.91
N ASN A 384 -14.87 23.08 -6.94
CA ASN A 384 -15.88 23.29 -5.89
C ASN A 384 -17.15 22.41 -6.06
N GLY A 385 -17.19 21.53 -7.06
CA GLY A 385 -18.34 20.66 -7.35
C GLY A 385 -19.58 21.35 -7.93
N ARG A 386 -19.52 22.66 -8.21
CA ARG A 386 -20.67 23.46 -8.65
C ARG A 386 -20.41 24.23 -9.94
N THR A 387 -19.28 24.91 -10.02
CA THR A 387 -18.95 25.80 -11.14
C THR A 387 -17.51 25.60 -11.63
N MET A 388 -17.32 25.66 -12.94
CA MET A 388 -16.00 25.79 -13.56
C MET A 388 -15.48 27.25 -13.44
N PRO A 389 -14.17 27.50 -13.63
CA PRO A 389 -13.55 28.83 -13.48
C PRO A 389 -14.18 29.94 -14.33
N ASN A 390 -14.81 29.59 -15.45
CA ASN A 390 -15.52 30.53 -16.32
C ASN A 390 -16.94 30.87 -15.83
N GLY A 391 -17.35 30.40 -14.66
CA GLY A 391 -18.67 30.61 -14.06
C GLY A 391 -19.79 29.71 -14.60
N THR A 392 -19.49 28.79 -15.52
CA THR A 392 -20.48 27.81 -15.99
C THR A 392 -20.60 26.63 -15.03
N ASN A 393 -21.76 25.95 -15.03
CA ASN A 393 -21.96 24.78 -14.19
C ASN A 393 -20.98 23.66 -14.55
N VAL A 394 -20.58 22.88 -13.54
CA VAL A 394 -19.81 21.65 -13.78
C VAL A 394 -20.58 20.67 -14.67
N PRO A 395 -19.90 19.81 -15.44
CA PRO A 395 -20.54 18.73 -16.18
C PRO A 395 -21.39 17.83 -15.27
N GLY A 396 -22.50 17.30 -15.79
CA GLY A 396 -23.45 16.50 -15.00
C GLY A 396 -22.90 15.16 -14.48
N TYR A 397 -21.69 14.77 -14.87
CA TYR A 397 -21.00 13.59 -14.35
C TYR A 397 -20.14 13.88 -13.11
N VAL A 398 -20.04 15.13 -12.66
CA VAL A 398 -19.28 15.50 -11.46
C VAL A 398 -20.17 15.28 -10.24
N ASP A 399 -19.77 14.34 -9.38
CA ASP A 399 -20.54 13.92 -8.20
C ASP A 399 -20.36 14.85 -7.00
N GLY A 400 -19.22 15.53 -6.91
CA GLY A 400 -18.92 16.36 -5.75
C GLY A 400 -17.67 17.23 -5.88
N PRO A 401 -17.36 17.98 -4.82
CA PRO A 401 -16.21 18.87 -4.79
C PRO A 401 -14.90 18.07 -4.66
N GLY A 402 -13.84 18.56 -5.29
CA GLY A 402 -12.47 18.04 -5.21
C GLY A 402 -11.76 18.35 -3.88
N THR A 403 -12.40 17.99 -2.76
CA THR A 403 -11.86 18.22 -1.40
C THR A 403 -11.25 16.94 -0.82
N LYS A 404 -10.40 17.10 0.20
CA LYS A 404 -9.82 15.99 0.96
C LYS A 404 -10.88 15.08 1.58
N LYS A 405 -11.90 15.68 2.21
CA LYS A 405 -13.04 14.96 2.79
C LYS A 405 -13.79 14.15 1.74
N ALA A 406 -14.14 14.77 0.61
CA ALA A 406 -14.86 14.06 -0.45
C ALA A 406 -14.04 12.90 -1.04
N LEU A 407 -12.72 13.06 -1.18
CA LEU A 407 -11.86 11.96 -1.63
C LEU A 407 -11.83 10.81 -0.62
N PHE A 408 -11.72 11.12 0.67
CA PHE A 408 -11.79 10.11 1.74
C PHE A 408 -13.12 9.36 1.70
N GLU A 409 -14.24 10.09 1.63
CA GLU A 409 -15.58 9.50 1.53
C GLU A 409 -15.73 8.64 0.27
N ALA A 410 -15.14 9.05 -0.86
CA ALA A 410 -15.12 8.26 -2.09
C ALA A 410 -14.35 6.93 -1.92
N ILE A 411 -13.17 6.98 -1.30
CA ILE A 411 -12.37 5.78 -0.98
C ILE A 411 -13.15 4.85 -0.05
N VAL A 412 -13.75 5.38 1.03
CA VAL A 412 -14.56 4.59 1.97
C VAL A 412 -15.77 3.99 1.27
N ASN A 413 -16.47 4.74 0.43
CA ASN A 413 -17.64 4.26 -0.30
C ASN A 413 -17.30 3.16 -1.29
N ILE A 414 -16.22 3.32 -2.06
CA ILE A 414 -15.74 2.26 -2.96
C ILE A 414 -15.28 1.04 -2.17
N SER A 415 -14.64 1.23 -1.01
CA SER A 415 -14.19 0.12 -0.17
C SER A 415 -15.30 -0.85 0.22
N LYS A 416 -16.56 -0.39 0.29
CA LYS A 416 -17.72 -1.25 0.59
C LYS A 416 -17.98 -2.29 -0.51
N LYS A 417 -17.51 -2.02 -1.73
CA LYS A 417 -17.64 -2.89 -2.91
C LYS A 417 -16.37 -3.71 -3.16
N MET A 418 -15.21 -3.21 -2.76
CA MET A 418 -13.91 -3.84 -3.02
C MET A 418 -13.73 -5.20 -2.34
N ASN A 419 -13.22 -6.17 -3.11
CA ASN A 419 -12.75 -7.48 -2.68
C ASN A 419 -11.74 -8.02 -3.72
N LYS A 420 -11.17 -9.22 -3.50
CA LYS A 420 -10.16 -9.86 -4.38
C LYS A 420 -10.54 -10.04 -5.87
N ASN A 421 -11.77 -9.74 -6.26
CA ASN A 421 -12.25 -9.82 -7.64
C ASN A 421 -12.48 -8.46 -8.30
N GLU A 422 -12.35 -7.35 -7.58
CA GLU A 422 -12.66 -6.00 -8.09
C GLU A 422 -11.44 -5.23 -8.55
N GLN A 423 -11.59 -4.43 -9.60
CA GLN A 423 -10.55 -3.50 -10.07
C GLN A 423 -10.84 -2.07 -9.61
N LEU A 424 -9.80 -1.37 -9.15
CA LEU A 424 -9.85 0.07 -8.91
C LEU A 424 -8.97 0.83 -9.91
N VAL A 425 -9.53 1.86 -10.54
CA VAL A 425 -8.78 2.88 -11.29
C VAL A 425 -8.80 4.18 -10.51
N PHE A 426 -7.65 4.63 -10.03
CA PHE A 426 -7.50 5.89 -9.33
C PHE A 426 -6.79 6.87 -10.26
N TRP A 427 -7.46 7.93 -10.65
CA TRP A 427 -6.95 8.91 -11.61
C TRP A 427 -6.98 10.29 -11.00
N VAL A 428 -5.88 11.01 -11.17
CA VAL A 428 -5.72 12.40 -10.74
C VAL A 428 -5.16 13.23 -11.89
N SER A 429 -5.67 14.43 -12.09
CA SER A 429 -5.00 15.44 -12.91
C SER A 429 -5.33 16.82 -12.39
N ASP A 430 -4.32 17.47 -11.83
CA ASP A 430 -4.42 18.81 -11.28
C ASP A 430 -3.02 19.41 -11.05
N HIS A 431 -2.95 20.48 -10.28
CA HIS A 431 -1.76 20.90 -9.57
C HIS A 431 -1.27 19.81 -8.61
N GLY A 432 0.04 19.81 -8.40
CA GLY A 432 0.69 19.02 -7.36
C GLY A 432 1.83 19.83 -6.76
N ASN A 433 2.17 19.55 -5.51
CA ASN A 433 3.32 20.16 -4.85
C ASN A 433 4.32 19.10 -4.43
N ARG A 434 5.57 19.54 -4.34
CA ARG A 434 6.64 18.83 -3.65
C ARG A 434 7.21 19.74 -2.58
N GLU A 435 7.19 19.27 -1.35
CA GLU A 435 7.60 20.05 -0.18
C GLU A 435 8.57 19.25 0.68
N ARG A 436 9.33 19.93 1.54
CA ARG A 436 10.10 19.23 2.59
C ARG A 436 9.13 18.52 3.52
N ILE A 437 9.50 17.32 3.98
CA ILE A 437 8.68 16.49 4.87
C ILE A 437 8.20 17.25 6.12
N GLU A 438 9.05 18.10 6.70
CA GLU A 438 8.74 18.95 7.86
C GLU A 438 7.65 19.99 7.55
N THR A 439 7.74 20.65 6.39
CA THR A 439 6.74 21.61 5.92
C THR A 439 5.41 20.92 5.65
N ALA A 440 5.48 19.76 4.99
CA ALA A 440 4.32 18.96 4.66
C ALA A 440 3.60 18.44 5.92
N LEU A 441 4.35 17.94 6.89
CA LEU A 441 3.83 17.54 8.19
C LEU A 441 3.19 18.72 8.91
N ASN A 442 3.87 19.87 8.99
CA ASN A 442 3.32 21.08 9.60
C ASN A 442 2.00 21.52 8.93
N LYS A 443 1.93 21.51 7.60
CA LYS A 443 0.71 21.81 6.84
C LYS A 443 -0.39 20.78 7.06
N ALA A 444 -0.05 19.49 7.14
CA ALA A 444 -1.00 18.41 7.41
C ALA A 444 -1.57 18.50 8.83
N ILE A 445 -0.73 18.85 9.82
CA ILE A 445 -1.12 19.04 11.20
C ILE A 445 -2.02 20.29 11.33
N LYS A 446 -1.68 21.39 10.63
CA LYS A 446 -2.46 22.64 10.60
C LYS A 446 -3.61 22.64 9.60
N ASP A 447 -3.88 21.51 8.93
CA ASP A 447 -4.92 21.42 7.91
C ASP A 447 -6.29 21.72 8.55
N PRO A 448 -7.02 22.77 8.10
CA PRO A 448 -8.31 23.11 8.66
C PRO A 448 -9.37 22.02 8.39
N VAL A 449 -9.13 21.17 7.40
CA VAL A 449 -9.94 19.97 7.14
C VAL A 449 -9.35 18.81 7.95
N LYS A 450 -9.46 18.89 9.28
CA LYS A 450 -9.20 17.75 10.17
C LYS A 450 -10.29 16.71 9.93
N GLN A 451 -9.97 15.68 9.16
CA GLN A 451 -10.73 14.43 9.17
C GLN A 451 -9.98 13.47 10.10
N PRO A 452 -10.68 12.68 10.94
CA PRO A 452 -10.03 11.64 11.71
C PRO A 452 -9.30 10.73 10.73
N VAL A 453 -7.97 10.84 10.70
CA VAL A 453 -7.12 9.72 10.33
C VAL A 453 -7.29 8.84 11.59
N PRO A 454 -7.96 7.68 11.52
CA PRO A 454 -8.24 6.82 12.69
C PRO A 454 -7.00 6.38 13.59
N PRO A 455 -6.79 5.13 14.02
CA PRO A 455 -5.54 4.70 14.71
C PRO A 455 -4.91 3.31 14.26
N ARG A 456 -3.57 3.10 14.34
CA ARG A 456 -2.53 2.18 13.73
C ARG A 456 -1.16 2.71 14.13
N LYS A 457 -0.64 1.92 15.01
CA LYS A 457 0.56 1.15 14.92
C LYS A 457 1.82 1.82 14.28
N THR A 458 2.57 2.85 14.82
CA THR A 458 4.02 2.63 15.20
C THR A 458 4.94 3.34 16.34
N ALA A 459 5.42 2.69 17.46
CA ALA A 459 6.79 2.80 18.09
C ALA A 459 7.50 1.46 18.56
N LYS A 460 8.79 1.24 18.15
CA LYS A 460 9.62 0.00 18.32
C LYS A 460 10.45 -0.14 19.61
N THR A 461 10.55 0.92 20.41
CA THR A 461 11.13 0.86 21.76
C THR A 461 10.31 1.75 22.69
N PRO A 462 10.12 1.36 23.95
CA PRO A 462 9.03 1.85 24.81
C PRO A 462 9.12 3.31 25.25
N GLU A 463 10.06 4.12 24.73
CA GLU A 463 10.51 5.34 25.39
C GLU A 463 10.38 6.61 24.55
N GLN A 464 9.91 6.57 23.28
CA GLN A 464 9.72 7.80 22.51
C GLN A 464 8.76 7.66 21.30
N VAL A 465 7.73 8.52 21.20
CA VAL A 465 7.59 9.71 20.29
C VAL A 465 6.25 10.45 20.57
N THR A 466 6.24 11.80 20.41
CA THR A 466 5.20 12.85 20.70
C THR A 466 4.76 13.66 19.45
N TRP A 467 3.60 14.39 19.40
CA TRP A 467 3.32 15.58 18.53
C TRP A 467 2.16 16.55 19.01
N ASP A 468 2.32 17.90 18.90
CA ASP A 468 1.49 19.05 19.40
C ASP A 468 1.01 20.08 18.29
N LEU A 469 0.10 21.06 18.58
CA LEU A 469 -0.43 22.12 17.66
C LEU A 469 -0.62 23.59 18.19
N ASP A 470 -0.68 24.59 17.25
CA ASP A 470 -0.31 26.05 17.30
C ASP A 470 -1.42 27.15 17.48
N ASP A 471 -1.03 28.35 17.95
CA ASP A 471 -1.83 29.45 18.56
C ASP A 471 -2.58 30.44 17.62
N GLU A 472 -2.19 30.60 16.34
CA GLU A 472 -2.87 31.56 15.44
C GLU A 472 -4.28 31.09 15.02
N PHE A 473 -4.48 29.77 15.03
CA PHE A 473 -5.76 29.09 14.83
C PHE A 473 -6.81 29.53 15.88
N LEU A 474 -6.38 29.78 17.12
CA LEU A 474 -7.24 30.20 18.23
C LEU A 474 -7.81 31.62 18.07
N LYS A 475 -7.24 32.47 17.19
CA LYS A 475 -7.70 33.87 17.02
C LYS A 475 -8.88 34.03 16.06
N VAL A 476 -9.03 33.11 15.10
CA VAL A 476 -10.09 33.17 14.06
C VAL A 476 -11.42 32.58 14.54
N MET A 477 -11.39 31.69 15.55
CA MET A 477 -12.55 30.96 16.07
C MET A 477 -13.53 31.77 16.95
N ARG A 478 -13.28 33.06 17.22
CA ARG A 478 -14.04 33.88 18.18
C ARG A 478 -15.30 34.58 17.61
N LEU A 479 -15.83 34.16 16.45
CA LEU A 479 -16.81 34.97 15.68
C LEU A 479 -18.14 34.29 15.28
N ASP A 480 -18.55 33.14 15.87
CA ASP A 480 -19.87 32.49 15.62
C ASP A 480 -20.79 32.48 16.86
N PRO A 481 -22.04 33.00 16.78
CA PRO A 481 -22.94 33.18 17.92
C PRO A 481 -23.86 31.99 18.34
N ASN A 482 -23.81 30.80 17.73
CA ASN A 482 -24.59 29.61 18.19
C ASN A 482 -23.72 28.39 18.54
N ASN A 483 -22.50 28.69 18.93
CA ASN A 483 -21.45 27.73 19.16
C ASN A 483 -21.33 27.47 20.67
N GLN A 484 -21.42 26.22 21.13
CA GLN A 484 -21.30 25.89 22.56
C GLN A 484 -19.86 25.50 22.86
N PRO A 485 -19.09 26.35 23.56
CA PRO A 485 -17.76 26.01 23.99
C PRO A 485 -17.78 24.74 24.84
N TYR A 486 -16.65 24.04 24.88
CA TYR A 486 -16.45 22.94 25.80
C TYR A 486 -15.02 22.95 26.33
N VAL A 487 -14.85 22.35 27.49
CA VAL A 487 -13.56 21.90 27.98
C VAL A 487 -13.60 20.38 27.96
N SER A 488 -12.59 19.74 27.39
CA SER A 488 -12.43 18.30 27.51
C SER A 488 -11.09 17.95 28.13
N ILE A 489 -11.07 16.84 28.87
CA ILE A 489 -9.84 16.25 29.40
C ILE A 489 -9.70 14.84 28.86
N LEU A 490 -8.48 14.46 28.50
CA LEU A 490 -8.14 13.09 28.14
C LEU A 490 -7.61 12.39 29.38
N VAL A 491 -8.39 11.47 29.93
CA VAL A 491 -8.00 10.63 31.06
C VAL A 491 -7.36 9.37 30.51
N GLU A 492 -6.09 9.13 30.82
CA GLU A 492 -5.37 7.94 30.39
C GLU A 492 -6.12 6.67 30.77
N ALA A 493 -6.26 5.75 29.83
CA ALA A 493 -6.97 4.50 30.00
C ALA A 493 -6.03 3.43 30.60
N THR A 494 -5.57 3.68 31.82
CA THR A 494 -4.80 2.66 32.57
C THR A 494 -5.66 1.43 32.83
N PRO A 495 -5.07 0.24 33.06
CA PRO A 495 -5.84 -0.97 33.34
C PRO A 495 -6.88 -0.79 34.47
N GLU A 496 -6.53 -0.02 35.50
CA GLU A 496 -7.43 0.32 36.60
C GLU A 496 -8.55 1.28 36.16
N VAL A 497 -8.26 2.30 35.35
CA VAL A 497 -9.30 3.21 34.83
C VAL A 497 -10.28 2.46 33.91
N VAL A 498 -9.77 1.59 33.03
CA VAL A 498 -10.57 0.77 32.10
C VAL A 498 -11.44 -0.24 32.83
N GLU A 499 -10.97 -0.82 33.93
CA GLU A 499 -11.76 -1.79 34.71
C GLU A 499 -13.02 -1.18 35.32
N TYR A 500 -13.02 0.12 35.63
CA TYR A 500 -14.10 0.81 36.34
C TYR A 500 -14.74 1.96 35.52
N GLU A 501 -14.38 2.09 34.24
CA GLU A 501 -14.72 3.13 33.25
C GLU A 501 -15.96 3.97 33.59
N ASP A 502 -17.17 3.47 33.31
CA ASP A 502 -18.43 4.23 33.45
C ASP A 502 -18.67 4.70 34.90
N HIS A 503 -18.33 3.89 35.90
CA HIS A 503 -18.56 4.21 37.31
C HIS A 503 -17.50 5.13 37.90
N PHE A 504 -16.31 5.18 37.33
CA PHE A 504 -15.20 6.00 37.79
C PHE A 504 -15.20 7.36 37.10
N LEU A 505 -15.28 7.38 35.76
CA LEU A 505 -15.12 8.59 34.96
C LEU A 505 -16.27 9.59 35.15
N GLU A 506 -17.50 9.10 35.36
CA GLU A 506 -18.67 9.96 35.66
C GLU A 506 -18.52 10.77 36.97
N ASN A 507 -17.66 10.32 37.88
CA ASN A 507 -17.44 10.96 39.17
C ASN A 507 -16.31 12.01 39.13
N ILE A 508 -15.59 12.10 38.01
CA ILE A 508 -14.62 13.16 37.76
C ILE A 508 -15.41 14.43 37.43
N LYS A 509 -15.18 15.47 38.23
CA LYS A 509 -15.76 16.78 38.04
C LYS A 509 -14.71 17.72 37.49
N LEU A 510 -15.12 18.59 36.60
CA LEU A 510 -14.27 19.66 36.11
C LEU A 510 -14.83 20.99 36.58
N TYR A 511 -13.97 21.85 37.10
CA TYR A 511 -14.30 23.21 37.46
C TYR A 511 -13.47 24.14 36.60
N VAL A 512 -14.10 25.17 36.07
CA VAL A 512 -13.45 26.23 35.31
C VAL A 512 -13.74 27.55 35.99
N ASN A 513 -12.70 28.18 36.51
CA ASN A 513 -12.79 29.42 37.27
C ASN A 513 -13.84 29.35 38.40
N GLU A 514 -13.76 28.32 39.24
CA GLU A 514 -14.69 28.03 40.35
C GLU A 514 -16.09 27.56 39.91
N ASN A 515 -16.40 27.51 38.61
CA ASN A 515 -17.68 27.03 38.11
C ASN A 515 -17.59 25.54 37.78
N GLU A 516 -18.41 24.72 38.44
CA GLU A 516 -18.54 23.31 38.11
C GLU A 516 -19.14 23.12 36.72
N LEU A 517 -18.54 22.26 35.92
CA LEU A 517 -19.05 21.84 34.62
C LEU A 517 -19.69 20.46 34.72
N GLU A 518 -20.78 20.29 33.98
CA GLU A 518 -21.45 19.01 33.87
C GLU A 518 -20.76 18.17 32.79
N LEU A 519 -20.28 16.99 33.17
CA LEU A 519 -19.79 16.01 32.22
C LEU A 519 -20.92 15.60 31.28
N LYS A 520 -20.74 15.77 29.98
CA LYS A 520 -21.77 15.46 29.00
C LYS A 520 -21.52 14.18 28.23
N LEU A 521 -20.25 13.87 28.02
CA LEU A 521 -19.83 12.80 27.13
C LEU A 521 -18.49 12.24 27.59
N ILE A 522 -18.36 10.93 27.47
CA ILE A 522 -17.12 10.18 27.66
C ILE A 522 -16.88 9.47 26.33
N GLU A 523 -15.81 9.80 25.62
CA GLU A 523 -15.45 9.16 24.35
C GLU A 523 -14.14 8.39 24.49
N PRO A 524 -14.10 7.10 24.14
CA PRO A 524 -12.84 6.36 24.09
C PRO A 524 -11.95 6.91 22.96
N VAL A 525 -10.67 7.13 23.27
CA VAL A 525 -9.63 7.62 22.37
C VAL A 525 -8.61 6.52 22.13
N ILE A 526 -8.37 6.23 20.86
CA ILE A 526 -7.45 5.18 20.38
C ILE A 526 -6.51 5.87 19.37
N ALA A 527 -5.19 5.66 19.40
CA ALA A 527 -4.18 6.43 18.64
C ALA A 527 -3.44 5.69 17.48
N TYR A 528 -3.00 6.45 16.45
CA TYR A 528 -2.32 5.94 15.24
C TYR A 528 -0.84 5.50 15.48
N ASP A 529 -0.53 4.65 16.50
CA ASP A 529 0.82 4.27 17.02
C ASP A 529 1.00 2.73 17.39
N GLU A 530 2.23 2.09 17.55
CA GLU A 530 2.61 0.58 17.33
C GLU A 530 1.62 -0.42 17.91
N GLU A 531 0.69 -0.01 18.76
CA GLU A 531 -0.41 -0.74 19.36
C GLU A 531 -1.76 0.05 19.34
N PRO A 532 -2.88 -0.32 18.64
CA PRO A 532 -4.13 0.40 18.85
C PRO A 532 -4.81 -0.25 20.05
N ASP A 533 -4.52 0.26 21.24
CA ASP A 533 -5.27 0.04 22.46
C ASP A 533 -6.02 1.30 22.87
N LEU A 534 -6.84 1.17 23.91
CA LEU A 534 -7.55 2.30 24.46
C LEU A 534 -6.53 3.13 25.23
N ASP A 535 -6.22 4.31 24.70
CA ASP A 535 -5.17 5.19 25.24
C ASP A 535 -5.73 6.14 26.29
N ALA A 536 -6.96 6.61 26.05
CA ALA A 536 -7.63 7.53 26.95
C ALA A 536 -9.15 7.52 26.80
N PHE A 537 -9.80 8.21 27.72
CA PHE A 537 -11.17 8.65 27.62
C PHE A 537 -11.20 10.17 27.54
N GLU A 538 -11.80 10.71 26.49
CA GLU A 538 -12.12 12.13 26.39
C GLU A 538 -13.40 12.41 27.17
N LEU A 539 -13.26 13.12 28.27
CA LEU A 539 -14.40 13.59 29.08
C LEU A 539 -14.72 15.01 28.63
N VAL A 540 -15.86 15.20 27.98
CA VAL A 540 -16.28 16.49 27.41
C VAL A 540 -17.28 17.19 28.33
N TYR A 541 -16.94 18.42 28.68
CA TYR A 541 -17.71 19.30 29.55
C TYR A 541 -18.10 20.56 28.78
N PRO A 542 -19.35 20.68 28.32
CA PRO A 542 -19.83 21.93 27.75
C PRO A 542 -19.65 23.08 28.75
N VAL A 543 -19.17 24.21 28.26
CA VAL A 543 -18.82 25.38 29.07
C VAL A 543 -19.51 26.61 28.50
N ASP A 544 -20.04 27.47 29.36
CA ASP A 544 -20.50 28.79 28.92
C ASP A 544 -19.27 29.64 28.59
N GLU A 545 -19.20 30.26 27.41
CA GLU A 545 -18.04 31.08 27.05
C GLU A 545 -17.77 32.20 28.07
N SER A 546 -18.82 32.68 28.73
CA SER A 546 -18.73 33.77 29.72
C SER A 546 -17.95 33.40 30.98
N ILE A 547 -17.81 32.10 31.30
CA ILE A 547 -16.99 31.65 32.44
C ILE A 547 -15.52 31.44 32.04
N LEU A 548 -15.19 31.45 30.75
CA LEU A 548 -13.81 31.43 30.27
C LEU A 548 -13.19 32.83 30.37
N LYS A 549 -11.98 32.91 30.93
CA LYS A 549 -11.19 34.11 31.14
C LYS A 549 -9.88 34.03 30.33
N GLY A 550 -9.11 35.12 30.32
CA GLY A 550 -7.77 35.13 29.72
C GLY A 550 -6.78 34.16 30.39
N GLU A 551 -6.97 33.92 31.69
CA GLU A 551 -6.34 32.85 32.45
C GLU A 551 -7.47 32.02 33.06
N ASN A 552 -7.50 30.72 32.74
CA ASN A 552 -8.50 29.80 33.27
C ASN A 552 -7.87 28.93 34.34
N LEU A 553 -8.41 28.99 35.55
CA LEU A 553 -8.12 28.00 36.58
C LEU A 553 -8.98 26.76 36.27
N ILE A 554 -8.33 25.66 35.89
CA ILE A 554 -8.99 24.37 35.70
C ILE A 554 -8.69 23.53 36.92
N GLU A 555 -9.73 23.16 37.65
CA GLU A 555 -9.62 22.29 38.82
C GLU A 555 -10.39 21.01 38.54
N VAL A 556 -9.81 19.88 38.96
CA VAL A 556 -10.43 18.58 38.81
C VAL A 556 -10.85 18.13 40.20
N GLY A 557 -12.15 17.89 40.34
CA GLY A 557 -12.74 17.38 41.56
C GLY A 557 -13.11 15.91 41.43
N TRP A 558 -13.26 15.26 42.58
CA TRP A 558 -13.79 13.92 42.67
C TRP A 558 -15.08 13.97 43.48
N SER A 559 -16.15 13.37 42.95
CA SER A 559 -17.47 13.36 43.59
C SER A 559 -18.00 11.98 43.98
N GLY A 560 -17.25 10.93 43.65
CA GLY A 560 -17.54 9.56 44.05
C GLY A 560 -17.08 9.26 45.48
N ASN A 561 -17.30 8.02 45.92
CA ASN A 561 -16.79 7.56 47.21
C ASN A 561 -15.27 7.44 47.19
N LEU A 562 -14.60 7.62 48.34
CA LEU A 562 -13.14 7.52 48.45
C LEU A 562 -12.61 6.14 48.03
N GLU A 563 -13.39 5.08 48.30
CA GLU A 563 -13.04 3.70 47.93
C GLU A 563 -13.15 3.43 46.42
N MET A 564 -13.80 4.32 45.67
CA MET A 564 -13.91 4.26 44.20
C MET A 564 -12.87 5.14 43.50
N PHE A 565 -12.07 5.90 44.26
CA PHE A 565 -11.05 6.77 43.68
C PHE A 565 -9.87 5.92 43.20
N ILE A 566 -9.64 5.96 41.90
CA ILE A 566 -8.48 5.35 41.24
C ILE A 566 -7.53 6.49 40.89
N GLY A 567 -6.23 6.32 41.08
CA GLY A 567 -5.25 7.29 40.59
C GLY A 567 -5.25 7.29 39.07
N TYR A 568 -5.41 8.46 38.47
CA TYR A 568 -5.49 8.62 37.01
C TYR A 568 -4.63 9.79 36.55
N ASN A 569 -4.23 9.74 35.28
CA ASN A 569 -3.50 10.80 34.63
C ASN A 569 -4.40 11.51 33.64
N ILE A 570 -4.35 12.84 33.65
CA ILE A 570 -4.90 13.65 32.57
C ILE A 570 -3.75 13.94 31.62
N ILE A 571 -3.83 13.37 30.42
CA ILE A 571 -2.78 13.44 29.40
C ILE A 571 -3.07 14.50 28.33
N GLY A 572 -4.28 15.04 28.33
CA GLY A 572 -4.69 16.10 27.44
C GLY A 572 -5.75 16.99 28.08
N LEU A 573 -5.72 18.26 27.75
CA LEU A 573 -6.73 19.24 28.10
C LEU A 573 -7.01 20.08 26.86
N THR A 574 -8.26 20.08 26.43
CA THR A 574 -8.73 20.91 25.32
C THR A 574 -9.71 21.93 25.87
N ILE A 575 -9.51 23.20 25.54
CA ILE A 575 -10.54 24.23 25.70
C ILE A 575 -10.90 24.66 24.30
N SER A 576 -12.12 24.32 23.88
CA SER A 576 -12.64 24.66 22.57
C SER A 576 -13.74 25.70 22.71
N THR A 577 -13.63 26.79 21.97
CA THR A 577 -14.72 27.75 21.85
C THR A 577 -15.66 27.42 20.68
N GLY A 578 -15.39 26.35 19.89
CA GLY A 578 -16.33 25.50 19.12
C GLY A 578 -16.71 25.78 17.64
N GLY A 579 -15.98 26.56 16.83
CA GLY A 579 -16.46 26.87 15.46
C GLY A 579 -16.24 25.78 14.38
N ILE A 580 -17.12 24.79 14.25
CA ILE A 580 -17.27 23.96 13.02
C ILE A 580 -18.77 23.60 12.76
N ASN A 581 -19.23 23.87 11.51
CA ASN A 581 -20.37 23.28 10.73
C ASN A 581 -21.75 24.03 10.70
N GLU A 582 -22.69 23.83 9.76
CA GLU A 582 -23.17 22.62 9.01
C GLU A 582 -23.80 22.90 7.61
N LEU A 583 -24.23 21.88 6.83
CA LEU A 583 -25.60 21.34 6.90
C LEU A 583 -25.77 19.81 6.62
N THR A 584 -26.27 19.13 7.67
CA THR A 584 -27.31 18.07 7.80
C THR A 584 -27.26 16.73 7.05
N PRO A 585 -27.29 15.59 7.79
CA PRO A 585 -27.91 14.35 7.34
C PRO A 585 -29.09 13.86 8.23
N GLU A 586 -30.05 13.20 7.58
CA GLU A 586 -31.11 12.40 8.21
C GLU A 586 -30.54 11.12 8.85
N PHE A 587 -31.18 10.67 9.93
CA PHE A 587 -30.78 9.56 10.81
C PHE A 587 -30.78 8.17 10.15
N ILE A 588 -29.75 7.33 10.44
CA ILE A 588 -29.76 5.87 10.32
C ILE A 588 -29.04 5.24 11.53
N GLU A 589 -29.73 4.35 12.26
CA GLU A 589 -29.15 3.45 13.28
C GLU A 589 -28.26 2.40 12.60
N VAL A 590 -27.00 2.21 13.06
CA VAL A 590 -26.13 1.12 12.62
C VAL A 590 -26.00 0.11 13.75
N VAL A 591 -26.47 -1.11 13.49
CA VAL A 591 -26.33 -2.28 14.35
C VAL A 591 -24.96 -2.89 14.10
N GLU A 592 -24.14 -3.04 15.15
CA GLU A 592 -22.89 -3.80 15.08
C GLU A 592 -23.19 -5.29 14.78
N GLU A 593 -22.45 -5.88 13.84
CA GLU A 593 -22.60 -7.31 13.56
C GLU A 593 -22.01 -8.17 14.70
N PRO A 594 -22.77 -9.12 15.25
CA PRO A 594 -22.33 -9.92 16.39
C PRO A 594 -21.21 -10.89 16.00
N SER A 595 -20.26 -11.13 16.91
CA SER A 595 -19.19 -12.10 16.70
C SER A 595 -19.73 -13.51 16.45
N LEU A 596 -18.96 -14.40 15.78
CA LEU A 596 -19.38 -15.79 15.56
C LEU A 596 -19.72 -16.53 16.86
N PHE A 597 -19.02 -16.22 17.96
CA PHE A 597 -19.33 -16.77 19.27
C PHE A 597 -20.69 -16.29 19.78
N ASP A 598 -20.99 -14.99 19.64
CA ASP A 598 -22.27 -14.41 20.07
C ASP A 598 -23.42 -14.90 19.21
N LEU A 599 -23.19 -15.05 17.90
CA LEU A 599 -24.11 -15.63 16.95
C LEU A 599 -24.40 -17.11 17.30
N LEU A 600 -23.38 -17.94 17.52
CA LEU A 600 -23.55 -19.33 17.96
C LEU A 600 -24.28 -19.43 19.31
N LYS A 601 -23.93 -18.56 20.26
CA LYS A 601 -24.57 -18.49 21.59
C LYS A 601 -26.06 -18.11 21.47
N LYS A 602 -26.40 -17.16 20.60
CA LYS A 602 -27.78 -16.75 20.30
C LYS A 602 -28.64 -17.89 19.74
N TYR A 603 -28.04 -18.87 19.05
CA TYR A 603 -28.75 -20.02 18.47
C TYR A 603 -28.90 -21.24 19.40
N ILE A 604 -28.33 -21.20 20.62
CA ILE A 604 -28.47 -22.29 21.60
C ILE A 604 -29.94 -22.57 21.98
N PRO A 605 -30.80 -21.56 22.26
CA PRO A 605 -32.20 -21.80 22.57
C PRO A 605 -32.93 -22.54 21.43
N VAL A 606 -32.67 -22.12 20.19
CA VAL A 606 -33.24 -22.74 18.98
C VAL A 606 -32.83 -24.20 18.85
N TYR A 607 -31.56 -24.53 19.12
CA TYR A 607 -31.10 -25.92 19.18
C TYR A 607 -31.84 -26.73 20.25
N ASN A 608 -31.92 -26.20 21.49
CA ASN A 608 -32.51 -26.91 22.63
C ASN A 608 -34.01 -27.18 22.46
N GLU A 609 -34.74 -26.26 21.82
CA GLU A 609 -36.15 -26.42 21.45
C GLU A 609 -36.36 -27.53 20.41
N ASN A 610 -35.37 -27.78 19.55
CA ASN A 610 -35.44 -28.76 18.47
C ASN A 610 -34.67 -30.07 18.77
N ALA A 611 -34.03 -30.19 19.93
CA ALA A 611 -33.23 -31.35 20.31
C ALA A 611 -34.01 -32.69 20.25
N ASP A 612 -35.32 -32.65 20.53
CA ASP A 612 -36.18 -33.84 20.47
C ASP A 612 -36.54 -34.25 19.03
N LYS A 613 -36.30 -33.41 18.03
CA LYS A 613 -36.51 -33.71 16.61
C LYS A 613 -35.26 -34.30 15.93
N LEU A 614 -34.13 -34.33 16.63
CA LEU A 614 -32.89 -34.89 16.11
C LEU A 614 -33.04 -36.41 15.85
N PRO A 615 -32.45 -36.93 14.75
CA PRO A 615 -32.41 -38.37 14.50
C PRO A 615 -31.81 -39.14 15.68
N GLU A 616 -32.29 -40.38 15.93
CA GLU A 616 -31.84 -41.18 17.08
C GLU A 616 -30.31 -41.36 17.13
N PHE A 617 -29.65 -41.48 15.98
CA PHE A 617 -28.20 -41.64 15.93
C PHE A 617 -27.46 -40.38 16.42
N ILE A 618 -28.00 -39.18 16.19
CA ILE A 618 -27.46 -37.92 16.71
C ILE A 618 -27.71 -37.82 18.21
N LYS A 619 -28.92 -38.14 18.68
CA LYS A 619 -29.27 -38.15 20.12
C LYS A 619 -28.34 -39.06 20.94
N ARG A 620 -27.88 -40.17 20.36
CA ARG A 620 -26.89 -41.07 20.98
C ARG A 620 -25.48 -40.47 21.09
N ILE A 621 -25.16 -39.47 20.27
CA ILE A 621 -23.86 -38.76 20.27
C ILE A 621 -23.88 -37.59 21.25
N VAL A 622 -24.95 -36.79 21.28
CA VAL A 622 -24.99 -35.53 22.07
C VAL A 622 -25.64 -35.68 23.44
N GLY A 623 -25.91 -36.91 23.89
CA GLY A 623 -26.68 -37.22 25.10
C GLY A 623 -26.19 -36.51 26.37
N ASN A 624 -25.18 -37.04 27.04
CA ASN A 624 -24.56 -36.43 28.21
C ASN A 624 -23.06 -36.27 27.93
N GLU A 625 -22.67 -35.18 27.27
CA GLU A 625 -21.31 -35.01 26.77
C GLU A 625 -20.69 -33.69 27.23
N ARG A 626 -19.35 -33.71 27.33
CA ARG A 626 -18.47 -32.56 27.53
C ARG A 626 -17.62 -32.42 26.28
N ILE A 627 -17.93 -31.43 25.46
CA ILE A 627 -17.40 -31.28 24.11
C ILE A 627 -16.43 -30.09 24.06
N ASN A 628 -15.22 -30.32 23.56
CA ASN A 628 -14.35 -29.25 23.08
C ASN A 628 -14.54 -29.09 21.58
N LEU A 629 -15.16 -27.99 21.17
CA LEU A 629 -15.32 -27.59 19.78
C LEU A 629 -14.21 -26.61 19.40
N GLU A 630 -13.56 -26.89 18.27
CA GLU A 630 -12.49 -26.09 17.72
C GLU A 630 -12.89 -25.62 16.31
N ILE A 631 -13.03 -24.31 16.13
CA ILE A 631 -13.41 -23.70 14.86
C ILE A 631 -12.21 -22.92 14.33
N THR A 632 -11.69 -23.31 13.16
CA THR A 632 -10.68 -22.51 12.45
C THR A 632 -11.37 -21.32 11.79
N LEU A 633 -11.03 -20.12 12.23
CA LEU A 633 -11.55 -18.86 11.69
C LEU A 633 -10.84 -18.51 10.37
N GLU A 634 -11.47 -17.69 9.53
CA GLU A 634 -10.92 -17.33 8.21
C GLU A 634 -9.57 -16.62 8.29
N ASN A 635 -9.32 -15.91 9.40
CA ASN A 635 -8.03 -15.24 9.69
C ASN A 635 -6.93 -16.21 10.17
N GLY A 636 -7.18 -17.52 10.15
CA GLY A 636 -6.25 -18.56 10.59
C GLY A 636 -6.18 -18.78 12.11
N SER A 637 -6.85 -17.94 12.91
CA SER A 637 -6.96 -18.15 14.36
C SER A 637 -7.98 -19.26 14.69
N VAL A 638 -7.98 -19.72 15.95
CA VAL A 638 -8.81 -20.85 16.39
C VAL A 638 -9.75 -20.42 17.51
N LEU A 639 -11.06 -20.41 17.21
CA LEU A 639 -12.10 -20.23 18.21
C LEU A 639 -12.36 -21.56 18.92
N ASN A 640 -11.97 -21.61 20.19
CA ASN A 640 -12.23 -22.75 21.06
C ASN A 640 -13.52 -22.51 21.85
N ILE A 641 -14.39 -23.53 21.90
CA ILE A 641 -15.68 -23.48 22.56
C ILE A 641 -15.86 -24.74 23.40
N GLY A 642 -16.26 -24.55 24.66
CA GLY A 642 -16.67 -25.60 25.57
C GLY A 642 -18.18 -25.76 25.52
N VAL A 643 -18.67 -26.98 25.29
CA VAL A 643 -20.11 -27.28 25.27
C VAL A 643 -20.40 -28.45 26.19
N ILE A 644 -21.32 -28.27 27.14
CA ILE A 644 -21.77 -29.35 28.02
C ILE A 644 -23.23 -29.63 27.75
N THR A 645 -23.52 -30.86 27.35
CA THR A 645 -24.88 -31.33 27.10
C THR A 645 -25.38 -32.27 28.19
N LYS A 646 -26.68 -32.17 28.50
CA LYS A 646 -27.42 -33.12 29.33
C LYS A 646 -28.70 -33.52 28.62
N ASN A 647 -28.95 -34.81 28.47
CA ASN A 647 -30.07 -35.38 27.71
C ASN A 647 -30.24 -34.79 26.30
N GLY A 648 -29.13 -34.52 25.59
CA GLY A 648 -29.15 -33.98 24.23
C GLY A 648 -29.35 -32.47 24.14
N ARG A 649 -29.38 -31.76 25.27
CA ARG A 649 -29.54 -30.29 25.32
C ARG A 649 -28.30 -29.62 25.87
N VAL A 650 -27.93 -28.47 25.31
CA VAL A 650 -26.82 -27.64 25.78
C VAL A 650 -27.21 -26.99 27.10
N THR A 651 -26.43 -27.27 28.14
CA THR A 651 -26.57 -26.71 29.49
C THR A 651 -25.45 -25.73 29.85
N GLU A 652 -24.31 -25.81 29.15
CA GLU A 652 -23.21 -24.86 29.28
C GLU A 652 -22.58 -24.63 27.90
N PHE A 653 -22.26 -23.37 27.61
CA PHE A 653 -21.59 -22.95 26.39
C PHE A 653 -20.66 -21.79 26.73
N SER A 654 -19.36 -22.02 26.61
CA SER A 654 -18.34 -21.09 27.07
C SER A 654 -17.24 -20.93 26.04
N LYS A 655 -16.60 -19.76 26.04
CA LYS A 655 -15.38 -19.52 25.26
C LYS A 655 -14.22 -20.27 25.93
N GLY A 656 -13.35 -20.89 25.12
CA GLY A 656 -12.23 -21.70 25.59
C GLY A 656 -12.54 -23.20 25.69
N LYS A 657 -11.51 -24.01 25.95
CA LYS A 657 -11.63 -25.47 26.13
C LYS A 657 -12.07 -25.79 27.56
N ILE A 658 -12.94 -26.79 27.73
CA ILE A 658 -13.32 -27.34 29.04
C ILE A 658 -12.39 -28.47 29.48
N SER A 659 -12.27 -28.62 30.80
CA SER A 659 -11.58 -29.72 31.45
C SER A 659 -12.39 -31.02 31.35
N GLU A 660 -11.68 -32.13 31.20
CA GLU A 660 -12.23 -33.49 31.05
C GLU A 660 -13.29 -33.62 29.93
N PRO A 661 -12.95 -33.27 28.67
CA PRO A 661 -13.88 -33.46 27.57
C PRO A 661 -14.10 -34.96 27.34
N THR A 662 -15.35 -35.37 27.13
CA THR A 662 -15.71 -36.71 26.65
C THR A 662 -15.68 -36.79 25.13
N MET A 663 -15.73 -35.64 24.45
CA MET A 663 -15.67 -35.53 22.99
C MET A 663 -14.89 -34.28 22.54
N ARG A 664 -14.27 -34.38 21.37
CA ARG A 664 -13.67 -33.25 20.65
C ARG A 664 -14.29 -33.15 19.26
N ALA A 665 -14.55 -31.93 18.81
CA ALA A 665 -15.10 -31.64 17.49
C ALA A 665 -14.30 -30.53 16.80
N TRP A 666 -14.19 -30.59 15.48
CA TRP A 666 -13.45 -29.62 14.67
C TRP A 666 -14.26 -29.25 13.42
N THR A 667 -14.24 -27.97 13.06
CA THR A 667 -14.88 -27.41 11.85
C THR A 667 -14.21 -26.09 11.45
N SER A 668 -14.64 -25.45 10.36
CA SER A 668 -14.25 -24.08 9.99
C SER A 668 -15.38 -23.06 10.20
N GLU A 669 -15.03 -21.78 10.22
CA GLU A 669 -15.96 -20.65 10.31
C GLU A 669 -16.98 -20.65 9.16
N ASP A 670 -16.54 -20.86 7.91
CA ASP A 670 -17.43 -20.99 6.75
C ASP A 670 -18.51 -22.05 6.98
N VAL A 671 -18.14 -23.21 7.52
CA VAL A 671 -19.08 -24.32 7.77
C VAL A 671 -20.04 -23.95 8.90
N ALA A 672 -19.55 -23.28 9.95
CA ALA A 672 -20.38 -22.83 11.07
C ALA A 672 -21.41 -21.77 10.62
N ARG A 673 -20.97 -20.74 9.88
CA ARG A 673 -21.85 -19.69 9.34
C ARG A 673 -22.84 -20.26 8.33
N ARG A 674 -22.39 -21.13 7.42
CA ARG A 674 -23.28 -21.83 6.47
C ARG A 674 -24.39 -22.63 7.15
N ILE A 675 -24.13 -23.23 8.32
CA ILE A 675 -25.17 -23.93 9.09
C ILE A 675 -26.13 -22.92 9.72
N ILE A 676 -25.62 -21.82 10.28
CA ILE A 676 -26.43 -20.82 10.99
C ILE A 676 -27.34 -20.03 10.04
N ASP A 677 -26.81 -19.69 8.87
CA ASP A 677 -27.51 -18.90 7.84
C ASP A 677 -28.38 -19.77 6.92
N SER A 678 -28.40 -21.09 7.12
CA SER A 678 -29.21 -22.01 6.33
C SER A 678 -30.69 -21.91 6.67
N GLU A 679 -31.56 -22.02 5.66
CA GLU A 679 -33.00 -22.20 5.85
C GLU A 679 -33.34 -23.54 6.56
N ASP A 680 -32.46 -24.54 6.49
CA ASP A 680 -32.54 -25.81 7.23
C ASP A 680 -31.19 -26.15 7.90
N PRO A 681 -30.89 -25.53 9.05
CA PRO A 681 -29.63 -25.73 9.78
C PRO A 681 -29.40 -27.18 10.22
N VAL A 682 -30.48 -27.93 10.48
CA VAL A 682 -30.41 -29.32 10.95
C VAL A 682 -29.94 -30.23 9.82
N THR A 683 -30.55 -30.13 8.63
CA THR A 683 -30.12 -30.91 7.47
C THR A 683 -28.74 -30.51 7.00
N THR A 684 -28.43 -29.20 6.97
CA THR A 684 -27.11 -28.67 6.58
C THR A 684 -26.02 -29.15 7.55
N GLY A 685 -26.28 -29.17 8.86
CA GLY A 685 -25.36 -29.70 9.87
C GLY A 685 -25.16 -31.22 9.77
N ILE A 686 -26.22 -31.99 9.49
CA ILE A 686 -26.13 -33.44 9.26
C ILE A 686 -25.29 -33.73 8.00
N ASN A 687 -25.47 -32.96 6.94
CA ASN A 687 -24.70 -33.12 5.71
C ASN A 687 -23.22 -32.76 5.93
N ALA A 688 -22.92 -31.68 6.66
CA ALA A 688 -21.55 -31.34 7.03
C ALA A 688 -20.87 -32.46 7.85
N LEU A 689 -21.60 -33.11 8.77
CA LEU A 689 -21.12 -34.30 9.49
C LEU A 689 -20.91 -35.51 8.57
N LYS A 690 -21.83 -35.76 7.62
CA LYS A 690 -21.74 -36.88 6.66
C LYS A 690 -20.58 -36.70 5.67
N MET A 691 -20.31 -35.46 5.24
CA MET A 691 -19.26 -35.12 4.26
C MET A 691 -17.87 -35.06 4.91
N GLY A 692 -17.80 -34.90 6.23
CA GLY A 692 -16.55 -34.85 7.00
C GLY A 692 -16.02 -33.43 7.23
N ASP A 693 -16.84 -32.42 6.92
CA ASP A 693 -16.60 -31.01 7.20
C ASP A 693 -16.61 -30.76 8.72
N ILE A 694 -17.46 -31.49 9.46
CA ILE A 694 -17.42 -31.57 10.91
C ILE A 694 -16.78 -32.89 11.32
N LYS A 695 -15.62 -32.82 11.97
CA LYS A 695 -14.88 -33.99 12.48
C LYS A 695 -15.13 -34.13 13.97
N TYR A 696 -15.20 -35.37 14.48
CA TYR A 696 -15.35 -35.62 15.91
C TYR A 696 -14.59 -36.87 16.38
N SER A 697 -14.19 -36.87 17.65
CA SER A 697 -13.51 -37.98 18.32
C SER A 697 -13.91 -38.09 19.80
N GLY A 698 -14.13 -39.32 20.28
CA GLY A 698 -14.45 -39.60 21.68
C GLY A 698 -13.18 -39.76 22.53
N VAL A 699 -13.20 -39.24 23.75
CA VAL A 699 -12.08 -39.28 24.70
C VAL A 699 -12.34 -40.38 25.73
N GLY A 700 -11.53 -41.45 25.72
CA GLY A 700 -11.61 -42.59 26.65
C GLY A 700 -12.33 -43.85 26.12
N PHE A 701 -11.97 -45.03 26.66
CA PHE A 701 -12.28 -46.36 26.09
C PHE A 701 -13.79 -46.66 25.91
N LYS A 702 -14.66 -46.27 26.86
CA LYS A 702 -16.13 -46.46 26.74
C LYS A 702 -16.78 -45.53 25.71
N HIS A 703 -16.22 -44.34 25.48
CA HIS A 703 -16.78 -43.34 24.54
C HIS A 703 -16.24 -43.53 23.12
N SER A 704 -15.02 -44.05 22.94
CA SER A 704 -14.51 -44.49 21.63
C SER A 704 -15.35 -45.62 21.01
N LEU A 705 -15.92 -46.52 21.83
CA LEU A 705 -16.83 -47.60 21.36
C LEU A 705 -18.17 -47.05 20.81
N ARG A 706 -18.69 -45.96 21.39
CA ARG A 706 -19.92 -45.28 20.91
C ARG A 706 -19.69 -44.55 19.59
N VAL A 707 -18.54 -43.88 19.44
CA VAL A 707 -18.13 -43.22 18.19
C VAL A 707 -17.91 -44.25 17.07
N PHE A 708 -17.40 -45.44 17.39
CA PHE A 708 -17.24 -46.54 16.43
C PHE A 708 -18.59 -47.05 15.87
N ALA A 709 -19.60 -47.23 16.73
CA ALA A 709 -20.95 -47.65 16.30
C ALA A 709 -21.61 -46.62 15.36
N VAL A 710 -21.40 -45.33 15.59
CA VAL A 710 -21.93 -44.25 14.71
C VAL A 710 -21.19 -44.19 13.38
N LYS A 711 -19.85 -44.34 13.38
CA LYS A 711 -19.08 -44.44 12.13
C LYS A 711 -19.52 -45.63 11.26
N MET A 712 -19.95 -46.73 11.89
CA MET A 712 -20.52 -47.90 11.19
C MET A 712 -21.92 -47.59 10.60
N VAL A 713 -22.80 -46.91 11.32
CA VAL A 713 -24.12 -46.50 10.80
C VAL A 713 -24.00 -45.49 9.65
N ILE A 714 -23.11 -44.50 9.75
CA ILE A 714 -22.83 -43.53 8.67
C ILE A 714 -22.24 -44.23 7.44
N LYS A 715 -21.35 -45.23 7.63
CA LYS A 715 -20.85 -46.06 6.53
C LYS A 715 -21.94 -46.88 5.86
N VAL A 716 -22.86 -47.48 6.62
CA VAL A 716 -23.99 -48.26 6.08
C VAL A 716 -24.94 -47.34 5.30
N TYR A 717 -25.23 -46.13 5.77
CA TYR A 717 -26.03 -45.14 5.04
C TYR A 717 -25.36 -44.65 3.74
N ARG A 718 -24.03 -44.42 3.73
CA ARG A 718 -23.28 -44.11 2.49
C ARG A 718 -23.40 -45.19 1.44
N VAL A 719 -23.51 -46.47 1.84
CA VAL A 719 -23.68 -47.59 0.91
C VAL A 719 -25.11 -47.65 0.36
N VAL A 720 -26.12 -47.23 1.12
CA VAL A 720 -27.52 -47.23 0.67
C VAL A 720 -27.84 -46.08 -0.28
N GLU A 721 -27.28 -44.88 -0.10
CA GLU A 721 -27.41 -43.75 -1.06
C GLU A 721 -26.70 -44.05 -2.40
N VAL A 722 -25.49 -44.63 -2.36
CA VAL A 722 -24.74 -45.00 -3.58
C VAL A 722 -25.43 -46.11 -4.39
N ILE A 723 -26.23 -46.98 -3.75
CA ILE A 723 -27.02 -48.01 -4.45
C ILE A 723 -28.36 -47.44 -4.95
N GLY A 724 -28.93 -46.43 -4.28
CA GLY A 724 -30.14 -45.72 -4.70
C GLY A 724 -29.94 -44.92 -6.00
N ASP A 725 -28.81 -44.24 -6.14
CA ASP A 725 -28.47 -43.48 -7.37
C ASP A 725 -28.02 -44.38 -8.54
N LEU A 726 -27.81 -45.67 -8.31
CA LEU A 726 -27.48 -46.66 -9.33
C LEU A 726 -28.71 -47.43 -9.85
N PHE A 727 -29.87 -47.30 -9.22
CA PHE A 727 -31.12 -47.98 -9.59
C PHE A 727 -32.39 -47.10 -9.52
N GLY A 728 -32.25 -45.77 -9.50
CA GLY A 728 -33.34 -44.78 -9.59
C GLY A 728 -33.39 -44.10 -10.95
#